data_AF-A0A1M5W7J7-F1
#
_entry.id   AF-A0A1M5W7J7-F1
#
_cell.length_a   1.000
_cell.length_b   1.000
_cell.length_c   1.000
_cell.angle_alpha   90.00
_cell.angle_beta   90.00
_cell.angle_gamma   90.00
#
_symmetry.space_group_name_H-M   'P 1'
#
loop_
_entity.id
_entity.type
_entity.pdbx_description
1 polymer ?
#
loop_
_entity_poly.entity_id
_entity_poly.type
_entity_poly.pdbx_seq_one_letter_code
_entity_poly.pdbx_strand_id
1 'polypeptide(L)'
;MKTLTAPKISLDLLQEILPTGQLVTHHKGDTLCTIHKKVKHLFWLIDGNLDFYTQQQNPQQEIQVAHCEIPFTTLGWNGFFTPERYTFSAKIASDQARFYKVPLKDFKADIPQVNSLLLTIGQNNYHLLKNALCKQASLLQPRNFQIPKDEHYYVNASIEKSEIVQLMRRSPFLDQFSELHLGKLAKLAQRRDYEPNEIIYAQDNASEGLYILIHGEVAIKRIEGKVDISQRSISNSGFIFGWSSLLNLPDICNAITTEKTAVYFINHLDLHQLLEEDDRLKKRFYHRLIWLIGNQINAAFIRYTSLLGKHSIDAVYQLIENNRSRLTVNSGLHSVFHLLKDQTTKAFAYETLQNLVTQGSSLERHIASLSLEFLKHDRREHQFKNALRNIYEAVAEKNPETSPQYKRKACAQATRETLKQVMVHVEGLENLPEDSGHIFIYNHLLNHPFYTLNNQFQITLDSHFISVLLDDKYGEPGIRTVRIAQGQEYGHQNYYENLGYINVYTKESELPEAAAKTSNRSIFYTAASEFLKNKKNLIISPEGTSYTSEESPGAFKTGAFNLALNLKTEPLIVPIVLVNFDKRINDTLFYCNILKPFKMSDHVAKNDPVLVKAFVEDYQKKYADYVAEAREKVKRLMTSNFSAVPEEEPPVMWANEIKRLRRRVEKLKNQEDLYVFYGSSSVRLWVHMQEDLAPMHTLNLGFGGSTYAWCLHYFEEIFQDVNPSKLVLYAGENDITQGRTPLEVLADFKELIKAVKTKYPKVPLAVISLKPSVERAHLIPQFMELNELLSEYVITGLDAQFINVFSQMISLDDKPNPELYMSDGLHLNKKGYAIWSEVIKQALQKPV
;
A
#
# COMPACT_ATOMS: atom_id res chain seq x y z
N MET A 1 15.09 35.85 10.34
CA MET A 1 16.00 34.73 10.67
C MET A 1 17.12 34.70 9.65
N LYS A 2 18.40 34.70 10.08
CA LYS A 2 19.53 34.54 9.16
C LYS A 2 19.47 33.12 8.58
N THR A 3 19.14 32.98 7.30
CA THR A 3 19.47 31.79 6.53
C THR A 3 20.98 31.61 6.59
N LEU A 4 21.44 30.65 7.40
CA LEU A 4 22.83 30.25 7.49
C LEU A 4 23.19 29.52 6.19
N THR A 5 23.63 30.28 5.18
CA THR A 5 24.32 29.72 4.02
C THR A 5 25.63 29.12 4.52
N ALA A 6 25.76 27.79 4.52
CA ALA A 6 27.06 27.15 4.62
C ALA A 6 28.01 27.79 3.59
N PRO A 7 29.30 28.00 3.91
CA PRO A 7 30.23 28.56 2.95
C PRO A 7 30.21 27.69 1.69
N LYS A 8 29.89 28.32 0.55
CA LYS A 8 29.85 27.64 -0.75
C LYS A 8 31.26 27.10 -1.01
N ILE A 9 31.42 25.77 -1.09
CA ILE A 9 32.72 25.16 -1.41
C ILE A 9 33.29 25.83 -2.67
N SER A 10 34.57 26.18 -2.61
CA SER A 10 35.36 26.70 -3.73
C SER A 10 36.67 25.93 -3.83
N LEU A 11 37.35 26.06 -4.96
CA LEU A 11 38.70 25.51 -5.11
C LEU A 11 39.67 26.12 -4.08
N ASP A 12 39.59 27.43 -3.86
CA ASP A 12 40.44 28.13 -2.89
C ASP A 12 40.24 27.60 -1.46
N LEU A 13 38.98 27.38 -1.06
CA LEU A 13 38.66 26.81 0.25
C LEU A 13 39.18 25.37 0.38
N LEU A 14 39.08 24.57 -0.67
CA LEU A 14 39.62 23.21 -0.67
C LEU A 14 41.15 23.22 -0.56
N GLN A 15 41.83 24.14 -1.24
CA GLN A 15 43.28 24.30 -1.16
C GLN A 15 43.73 24.79 0.23
N GLU A 16 42.94 25.65 0.88
CA GLU A 16 43.20 26.13 2.23
C GLU A 16 43.05 25.00 3.27
N ILE A 17 41.95 24.25 3.23
CA ILE A 17 41.65 23.21 4.24
C ILE A 17 42.41 21.91 3.98
N LEU A 18 42.67 21.58 2.71
CA LEU A 18 43.31 20.33 2.27
C LEU A 18 44.52 20.61 1.37
N PRO A 19 45.57 21.27 1.87
CA PRO A 19 46.69 21.75 1.05
C PRO A 19 47.52 20.63 0.38
N THR A 20 47.36 19.37 0.82
CA THR A 20 48.01 18.22 0.18
C THR A 20 47.33 17.81 -1.13
N GLY A 21 46.19 18.41 -1.46
CA GLY A 21 45.46 18.13 -2.68
C GLY A 21 46.12 18.69 -3.94
N GLN A 22 45.85 18.05 -5.07
CA GLN A 22 46.42 18.40 -6.37
C GLN A 22 45.30 18.58 -7.40
N LEU A 23 45.39 19.63 -8.22
CA LEU A 23 44.53 19.77 -9.39
C LEU A 23 44.98 18.79 -10.47
N VAL A 24 44.10 17.87 -10.86
CA VAL A 24 44.36 16.85 -11.88
C VAL A 24 43.34 16.97 -13.01
N THR A 25 43.76 16.64 -14.23
CA THR A 25 42.91 16.64 -15.42
C THR A 25 42.81 15.22 -15.96
N HIS A 26 41.60 14.83 -16.35
CA HIS A 26 41.29 13.53 -16.94
C HIS A 26 40.52 13.73 -18.25
N HIS A 27 40.60 12.74 -19.14
CA HIS A 27 40.00 12.76 -20.46
C HIS A 27 38.84 11.78 -20.56
N LYS A 28 37.98 11.97 -21.56
CA LYS A 28 36.83 11.11 -21.84
C LYS A 28 37.19 9.63 -21.79
N GLY A 29 36.41 8.84 -21.06
CA GLY A 29 36.61 7.40 -20.89
C GLY A 29 37.56 7.00 -19.76
N ASP A 30 38.35 7.93 -19.20
CA ASP A 30 39.19 7.65 -18.03
C ASP A 30 38.34 7.15 -16.87
N THR A 31 38.76 6.04 -16.24
CA THR A 31 38.08 5.46 -15.09
C THR A 31 38.73 5.95 -13.79
N LEU A 32 38.03 6.79 -13.03
CA LEU A 32 38.50 7.32 -11.75
C LEU A 32 38.32 6.32 -10.60
N CYS A 33 37.21 5.60 -10.62
CA CYS A 33 36.81 4.67 -9.58
C CYS A 33 36.41 3.34 -10.22
N THR A 34 36.84 2.23 -9.62
CA THR A 34 36.43 0.88 -10.03
C THR A 34 35.78 0.20 -8.83
N ILE A 35 34.62 -0.42 -9.03
CA ILE A 35 33.94 -1.20 -8.01
C ILE A 35 34.89 -2.20 -7.32
N HIS A 36 34.71 -2.40 -6.01
CA HIS A 36 35.54 -3.24 -5.12
C HIS A 36 36.99 -2.80 -4.88
N LYS A 37 37.54 -1.86 -5.66
CA LYS A 37 38.89 -1.35 -5.39
C LYS A 37 38.91 -0.52 -4.11
N LYS A 38 40.07 -0.52 -3.44
CA LYS A 38 40.31 0.29 -2.25
C LYS A 38 40.30 1.78 -2.61
N VAL A 39 39.55 2.56 -1.85
CA VAL A 39 39.55 4.02 -1.94
C VAL A 39 40.87 4.53 -1.36
N LYS A 40 41.64 5.23 -2.18
CA LYS A 40 42.93 5.84 -1.78
C LYS A 40 42.88 7.37 -1.75
N HIS A 41 41.96 7.96 -2.51
CA HIS A 41 41.86 9.41 -2.70
C HIS A 41 40.39 9.83 -2.71
N LEU A 42 40.14 11.08 -2.35
CA LEU A 42 38.92 11.81 -2.62
C LEU A 42 39.15 12.69 -3.85
N PHE A 43 38.12 12.87 -4.65
CA PHE A 43 38.15 13.74 -5.84
C PHE A 43 36.97 14.68 -5.79
N TRP A 44 37.20 15.99 -5.81
CA TRP A 44 36.15 17.00 -6.02
C TRP A 44 36.17 17.45 -7.47
N LEU A 45 35.07 17.24 -8.18
CA LEU A 45 34.89 17.73 -9.54
C LEU A 45 34.97 19.26 -9.57
N ILE A 46 35.83 19.85 -10.40
CA ILE A 46 35.89 21.31 -10.59
C ILE A 46 35.04 21.70 -11.80
N ASP A 47 35.19 20.95 -12.90
CA ASP A 47 34.39 21.05 -14.11
C ASP A 47 34.50 19.75 -14.93
N GLY A 48 33.56 19.59 -15.86
CA GLY A 48 33.40 18.38 -16.67
C GLY A 48 32.30 17.46 -16.13
N ASN A 49 32.15 16.30 -16.77
CA ASN A 49 31.01 15.43 -16.56
C ASN A 49 31.46 14.01 -16.20
N LEU A 50 30.65 13.32 -15.41
CA LEU A 50 30.90 11.97 -14.91
C LEU A 50 29.72 11.06 -15.21
N ASP A 51 30.03 9.83 -15.62
CA ASP A 51 29.09 8.73 -15.72
C ASP A 51 29.39 7.64 -14.69
N PHE A 52 28.34 7.17 -14.02
CA PHE A 52 28.41 6.10 -13.02
C PHE A 52 27.95 4.79 -13.64
N TYR A 53 28.66 3.71 -13.33
CA TYR A 53 28.41 2.38 -13.86
C TYR A 53 28.29 1.34 -12.75
N THR A 54 27.41 0.37 -12.96
CA THR A 54 27.37 -0.91 -12.24
C THR A 54 27.62 -2.05 -13.23
N GLN A 55 27.97 -3.23 -12.72
CA GLN A 55 28.14 -4.42 -13.55
C GLN A 55 26.88 -5.28 -13.49
N GLN A 56 26.48 -5.83 -14.63
CA GLN A 56 25.57 -6.99 -14.70
C GLN A 56 26.42 -8.20 -15.09
N GLN A 57 26.16 -9.38 -14.51
CA GLN A 57 27.00 -10.56 -14.78
C GLN A 57 26.63 -11.31 -16.07
N ASN A 58 25.38 -11.26 -16.51
CA ASN A 58 24.91 -12.09 -17.62
C ASN A 58 24.04 -11.27 -18.59
N PRO A 59 24.60 -10.79 -19.73
CA PRO A 59 26.03 -10.78 -20.09
C PRO A 59 26.85 -9.81 -19.22
N GLN A 60 28.18 -10.01 -19.16
CA GLN A 60 29.08 -9.14 -18.40
C GLN A 60 29.19 -7.77 -19.06
N GLN A 61 28.34 -6.84 -18.63
CA GLN A 61 28.22 -5.52 -19.25
C GLN A 61 28.19 -4.43 -18.18
N GLU A 62 28.92 -3.34 -18.44
CA GLU A 62 28.81 -2.12 -17.66
C GLU A 62 27.55 -1.35 -18.08
N ILE A 63 26.69 -1.06 -17.11
CA ILE A 63 25.45 -0.33 -17.32
C ILE A 63 25.61 1.06 -16.71
N GLN A 64 25.43 2.09 -17.53
CA GLN A 64 25.41 3.47 -17.07
C GLN A 64 24.13 3.71 -16.25
N VAL A 65 24.28 4.00 -14.96
CA VAL A 65 23.19 4.12 -13.97
C VAL A 65 22.93 5.55 -13.52
N ALA A 66 23.88 6.47 -13.71
CA ALA A 66 23.68 7.89 -13.47
C ALA A 66 24.68 8.75 -14.26
N HIS A 67 24.31 10.01 -14.41
CA HIS A 67 25.14 11.08 -14.97
C HIS A 67 25.24 12.22 -13.96
N CYS A 68 26.39 12.89 -13.90
CA CYS A 68 26.61 14.03 -13.03
C CYS A 68 27.53 15.07 -13.66
N GLU A 69 27.09 16.33 -13.62
CA GLU A 69 27.83 17.52 -14.07
C GLU A 69 27.93 18.60 -12.97
N ILE A 70 27.45 18.29 -11.76
CA ILE A 70 27.38 19.24 -10.65
C ILE A 70 28.79 19.52 -10.11
N PRO A 71 29.27 20.78 -10.13
CA PRO A 71 30.56 21.13 -9.56
C PRO A 71 30.68 20.70 -8.09
N PHE A 72 31.89 20.35 -7.70
CA PHE A 72 32.29 19.84 -6.39
C PHE A 72 31.68 18.50 -5.99
N THR A 73 31.02 17.79 -6.91
CA THR A 73 30.66 16.39 -6.70
C THR A 73 31.89 15.61 -6.26
N THR A 74 31.78 14.98 -5.10
CA THR A 74 32.90 14.29 -4.46
C THR A 74 32.85 12.83 -4.81
N LEU A 75 33.93 12.24 -5.31
CA LEU A 75 34.12 10.79 -5.41
C LEU A 75 35.01 10.29 -4.27
N GLY A 76 34.82 9.05 -3.84
CA GLY A 76 35.62 8.42 -2.79
C GLY A 76 35.03 8.48 -1.39
N TRP A 77 33.80 8.97 -1.21
CA TRP A 77 33.14 9.01 0.10
C TRP A 77 32.96 7.61 0.73
N ASN A 78 32.94 6.53 -0.07
CA ASN A 78 32.98 5.16 0.45
C ASN A 78 34.22 4.89 1.33
N GLY A 79 35.30 5.65 1.15
CA GLY A 79 36.53 5.58 1.95
C GLY A 79 36.35 5.98 3.41
N PHE A 80 35.23 6.61 3.76
CA PHE A 80 34.89 6.96 5.14
C PHE A 80 34.51 5.75 5.99
N PHE A 81 34.22 4.60 5.36
CA PHE A 81 33.70 3.42 6.04
C PHE A 81 34.55 2.21 5.73
N THR A 82 34.99 1.48 6.76
CA THR A 82 35.73 0.22 6.62
C THR A 82 34.88 -0.81 5.86
N PRO A 83 35.45 -1.56 4.89
CA PRO A 83 36.86 -1.66 4.49
C PRO A 83 37.30 -0.71 3.35
N GLU A 84 36.67 0.46 3.21
CA GLU A 84 37.09 1.54 2.29
C GLU A 84 37.08 1.10 0.82
N ARG A 85 35.99 0.47 0.37
CA ARG A 85 35.85 -0.05 -1.00
C ARG A 85 34.76 0.68 -1.77
N TYR A 86 35.01 0.95 -3.04
CA TYR A 86 34.00 1.48 -3.96
C TYR A 86 32.88 0.46 -4.20
N THR A 87 31.66 0.97 -4.38
CA THR A 87 30.45 0.18 -4.66
C THR A 87 29.90 0.41 -6.07
N PHE A 88 30.63 1.16 -6.89
CA PHE A 88 30.31 1.49 -8.28
C PHE A 88 31.61 1.87 -9.01
N SER A 89 31.54 1.96 -10.33
CA SER A 89 32.59 2.54 -11.17
C SER A 89 32.17 3.94 -11.63
N ALA A 90 33.14 4.84 -11.84
CA ALA A 90 32.89 6.19 -12.35
C ALA A 90 33.90 6.53 -13.46
N LYS A 91 33.41 7.06 -14.58
CA LYS A 91 34.20 7.42 -15.76
C LYS A 91 33.93 8.85 -16.21
N ILE A 92 34.90 9.47 -16.86
CA ILE A 92 34.74 10.81 -17.44
C ILE A 92 33.86 10.73 -18.70
N ALA A 93 32.83 11.56 -18.74
CA ALA A 93 31.85 11.63 -19.83
C ALA A 93 32.14 12.78 -20.82
N SER A 94 32.65 13.90 -20.33
CA SER A 94 33.08 15.05 -21.14
C SER A 94 34.46 14.82 -21.78
N ASP A 95 34.84 15.63 -22.76
CA ASP A 95 36.17 15.52 -23.41
C ASP A 95 37.32 15.70 -22.42
N GLN A 96 37.11 16.59 -21.44
CA GLN A 96 38.01 16.84 -20.33
C GLN A 96 37.20 17.08 -19.05
N ALA A 97 37.73 16.65 -17.91
CA ALA A 97 37.22 16.99 -16.58
C ALA A 97 38.38 17.25 -15.61
N ARG A 98 38.24 18.28 -14.77
CA ARG A 98 39.24 18.66 -13.76
C ARG A 98 38.77 18.30 -12.37
N PHE A 99 39.70 17.84 -11.52
CA PHE A 99 39.42 17.44 -10.14
C PHE A 99 40.45 18.00 -9.18
N TYR A 100 40.01 18.36 -7.98
CA TYR A 100 40.90 18.49 -6.83
C TYR A 100 41.01 17.14 -6.13
N LYS A 101 42.18 16.51 -6.21
CA LYS A 101 42.46 15.15 -5.73
C LYS A 101 43.23 15.18 -4.41
N VAL A 102 42.69 14.59 -3.36
CA VAL A 102 43.28 14.57 -2.01
C VAL A 102 43.49 13.14 -1.51
N PRO A 103 44.63 12.79 -0.89
CA PRO A 103 44.80 11.48 -0.24
C PRO A 103 43.77 11.25 0.88
N LEU A 104 43.13 10.09 0.90
CA LEU A 104 42.08 9.78 1.88
C LEU A 104 42.57 9.87 3.33
N LYS A 105 43.84 9.51 3.57
CA LYS A 105 44.48 9.59 4.90
C LYS A 105 44.50 11.02 5.46
N ASP A 106 44.63 12.02 4.60
CA ASP A 106 44.75 13.42 5.01
C ASP A 106 43.38 13.98 5.37
N PHE A 107 42.32 13.55 4.69
CA PHE A 107 40.94 13.89 5.09
C PHE A 107 40.52 13.23 6.42
N LYS A 108 41.12 12.07 6.76
CA LYS A 108 40.87 11.39 8.04
C LYS A 108 41.64 12.02 9.20
N ALA A 109 42.61 12.88 8.93
CA ALA A 109 43.23 13.71 9.96
C ALA A 109 42.22 14.72 10.53
N ASP A 110 42.57 15.38 11.62
CA ASP A 110 41.76 16.47 12.13
C ASP A 110 41.94 17.69 11.23
N ILE A 111 40.89 18.02 10.45
CA ILE A 111 40.92 19.12 9.48
C ILE A 111 39.95 20.22 9.89
N PRO A 112 40.31 21.51 9.70
CA PRO A 112 39.41 22.62 9.97
C PRO A 112 38.11 22.50 9.15
N GLN A 113 36.98 22.94 9.72
CA GLN A 113 35.69 23.00 9.03
C GLN A 113 35.21 21.66 8.42
N VAL A 114 35.67 20.52 8.96
CA VAL A 114 35.29 19.18 8.45
C VAL A 114 33.78 18.98 8.35
N ASN A 115 33.01 19.53 9.29
CA ASN A 115 31.54 19.43 9.29
C ASN A 115 30.91 20.11 8.07
N SER A 116 31.44 21.26 7.64
CA SER A 116 31.00 21.95 6.43
C SER A 116 31.31 21.15 5.17
N LEU A 117 32.49 20.53 5.10
CA LEU A 117 32.85 19.65 3.98
C LEU A 117 31.95 18.41 3.90
N LEU A 118 31.68 17.77 5.05
CA LEU A 118 30.80 16.61 5.12
C LEU A 118 29.36 16.95 4.71
N LEU A 119 28.84 18.12 5.12
CA LEU A 119 27.53 18.62 4.69
C LEU A 119 27.48 18.74 3.16
N THR A 120 28.45 19.38 2.53
CA THR A 120 28.48 19.57 1.07
C THR A 120 28.63 18.23 0.33
N ILE A 121 29.43 17.28 0.85
CA ILE A 121 29.49 15.92 0.30
C ILE A 121 28.09 15.25 0.37
N GLY A 122 27.39 15.42 1.50
CA GLY A 122 26.01 14.93 1.67
C GLY A 122 25.04 15.52 0.66
N GLN A 123 25.08 16.85 0.45
CA GLN A 123 24.25 17.57 -0.52
C GLN A 123 24.48 17.06 -1.95
N ASN A 124 25.75 16.97 -2.38
CA ASN A 124 26.09 16.49 -3.72
C ASN A 124 25.68 15.02 -3.95
N ASN A 125 25.87 14.17 -2.94
CA ASN A 125 25.40 12.78 -3.00
C ASN A 125 23.86 12.71 -3.06
N TYR A 126 23.16 13.62 -2.38
CA TYR A 126 21.69 13.67 -2.43
C TYR A 126 21.17 14.09 -3.81
N HIS A 127 21.85 15.01 -4.49
CA HIS A 127 21.57 15.32 -5.88
C HIS A 127 21.83 14.14 -6.82
N LEU A 128 22.93 13.41 -6.62
CA LEU A 128 23.21 12.18 -7.38
C LEU A 128 22.11 11.13 -7.17
N LEU A 129 21.60 10.98 -5.94
CA LEU A 129 20.47 10.11 -5.64
C LEU A 129 19.23 10.53 -6.44
N LYS A 130 18.88 11.83 -6.47
CA LYS A 130 17.76 12.34 -7.27
C LYS A 130 17.93 11.99 -8.75
N ASN A 131 19.11 12.22 -9.32
CA ASN A 131 19.40 11.89 -10.73
C ASN A 131 19.26 10.39 -11.01
N ALA A 132 19.76 9.54 -10.10
CA ALA A 132 19.65 8.08 -10.22
C ALA A 132 18.21 7.57 -10.12
N LEU A 133 17.37 8.23 -9.32
CA LEU A 133 15.94 7.95 -9.26
C LEU A 133 15.25 8.38 -10.57
N CYS A 134 15.45 9.62 -11.00
CA CYS A 134 14.80 10.16 -12.20
C CYS A 134 15.17 9.37 -13.47
N LYS A 135 16.37 8.81 -13.56
CA LYS A 135 16.77 7.94 -14.67
C LYS A 135 15.87 6.70 -14.83
N GLN A 136 15.22 6.24 -13.76
CA GLN A 136 14.31 5.09 -13.80
C GLN A 136 12.98 5.41 -14.49
N ALA A 137 12.60 6.69 -14.59
CA ALA A 137 11.31 7.11 -15.13
C ALA A 137 11.03 6.54 -16.54
N SER A 138 12.05 6.49 -17.40
CA SER A 138 11.93 6.00 -18.77
C SER A 138 11.66 4.49 -18.90
N LEU A 139 11.84 3.72 -17.83
CA LEU A 139 11.66 2.26 -17.80
C LEU A 139 10.33 1.84 -17.14
N LEU A 140 9.60 2.78 -16.56
CA LEU A 140 8.42 2.53 -15.76
C LEU A 140 7.15 2.92 -16.54
N GLN A 141 6.05 2.22 -16.24
CA GLN A 141 4.78 2.48 -16.91
C GLN A 141 4.04 3.68 -16.28
N PRO A 142 3.34 4.49 -17.10
CA PRO A 142 2.49 5.55 -16.58
C PRO A 142 1.36 5.00 -15.70
N ARG A 143 1.01 5.71 -14.63
CA ARG A 143 -0.17 5.51 -13.80
C ARG A 143 -0.83 6.85 -13.52
N ASN A 144 -2.15 6.83 -13.33
CA ASN A 144 -2.85 8.00 -12.81
C ASN A 144 -2.65 8.02 -11.29
N PHE A 145 -2.25 9.17 -10.75
CA PHE A 145 -2.07 9.35 -9.32
C PHE A 145 -3.06 10.37 -8.80
N GLN A 146 -3.75 10.02 -7.73
CA GLN A 146 -4.21 11.00 -6.78
C GLN A 146 -3.14 11.09 -5.70
N ILE A 147 -2.51 12.26 -5.58
CA ILE A 147 -1.70 12.57 -4.41
C ILE A 147 -2.70 12.95 -3.33
N PRO A 148 -2.82 12.17 -2.23
CA PRO A 148 -3.70 12.54 -1.13
C PRO A 148 -3.36 13.96 -0.66
N LYS A 149 -4.37 14.82 -0.49
CA LYS A 149 -4.16 16.13 0.13
C LYS A 149 -4.30 15.98 1.65
N ASP A 150 -3.36 16.61 2.35
CA ASP A 150 -3.28 16.86 3.78
C ASP A 150 -2.51 15.87 4.67
N GLU A 151 -1.77 16.49 5.60
CA GLU A 151 -1.03 15.91 6.70
C GLU A 151 -1.99 15.73 7.88
N HIS A 152 -2.23 14.48 8.28
CA HIS A 152 -2.93 14.18 9.51
C HIS A 152 -2.01 13.33 10.35
N TYR A 153 -1.64 13.82 11.52
CA TYR A 153 -0.97 13.00 12.50
C TYR A 153 -1.46 13.35 13.89
N TYR A 154 -1.56 12.32 14.73
CA TYR A 154 -1.87 12.50 16.14
C TYR A 154 -0.57 12.53 16.93
N VAL A 155 -0.40 13.56 17.75
CA VAL A 155 0.72 13.64 18.70
C VAL A 155 0.32 12.94 19.99
N ASN A 156 1.11 11.97 20.45
CA ASN A 156 0.90 11.31 21.73
C ASN A 156 1.92 11.81 22.78
N ALA A 157 1.43 12.21 23.95
CA ALA A 157 2.20 12.98 24.95
C ALA A 157 2.98 12.13 25.98
N SER A 158 2.78 10.82 26.06
CA SER A 158 3.46 9.97 27.05
C SER A 158 4.39 8.95 26.39
N ILE A 159 5.70 9.17 26.50
CA ILE A 159 6.72 8.27 25.93
C ILE A 159 7.86 8.10 26.93
N GLU A 160 8.22 6.85 27.21
CA GLU A 160 9.39 6.52 28.02
C GLU A 160 10.67 6.70 27.20
N LYS A 161 11.60 7.54 27.70
CA LYS A 161 12.87 7.83 27.01
C LYS A 161 13.68 6.57 26.73
N SER A 162 13.62 5.59 27.64
CA SER A 162 14.31 4.31 27.51
C SER A 162 13.85 3.52 26.29
N GLU A 163 12.56 3.55 25.95
CA GLU A 163 11.99 2.88 24.79
C GLU A 163 12.49 3.50 23.47
N ILE A 164 12.56 4.84 23.41
CA ILE A 164 13.08 5.56 22.25
C ILE A 164 14.54 5.16 21.99
N VAL A 165 15.37 5.16 23.03
CA VAL A 165 16.80 4.80 22.90
C VAL A 165 16.96 3.33 22.49
N GLN A 166 16.17 2.41 23.04
CA GLN A 166 16.16 1.00 22.62
C GLN A 166 15.77 0.84 21.14
N LEU A 167 14.79 1.62 20.67
CA LEU A 167 14.42 1.63 19.26
C LEU A 167 15.56 2.18 18.38
N MET A 168 16.17 3.30 18.78
CA MET A 168 17.30 3.90 18.06
C MET A 168 18.47 2.92 17.95
N ARG A 169 18.72 2.07 18.95
CA ARG A 169 19.76 1.01 18.89
C ARG A 169 19.51 -0.05 17.81
N ARG A 170 18.26 -0.26 17.42
CA ARG A 170 17.90 -1.18 16.31
C ARG A 170 18.18 -0.54 14.95
N SER A 171 18.18 0.79 14.87
CA SER A 171 18.43 1.54 13.65
C SER A 171 19.81 1.24 13.06
N PRO A 172 19.92 0.85 11.78
CA PRO A 172 21.21 0.79 11.11
C PRO A 172 21.90 2.15 11.04
N PHE A 173 21.17 3.27 11.17
CA PHE A 173 21.76 4.60 11.14
C PHE A 173 22.30 5.02 12.51
N LEU A 174 21.48 4.85 13.57
CA LEU A 174 21.72 5.38 14.92
C LEU A 174 22.51 4.42 15.84
N ASP A 175 22.72 3.16 15.46
CA ASP A 175 23.42 2.16 16.28
C ASP A 175 24.84 2.55 16.71
N GLN A 176 25.55 3.35 15.93
CA GLN A 176 26.93 3.82 16.20
C GLN A 176 27.02 5.06 17.11
N PHE A 177 25.91 5.63 17.57
CA PHE A 177 25.91 6.80 18.46
C PHE A 177 26.07 6.37 19.93
N SER A 178 26.70 7.19 20.77
CA SER A 178 26.84 6.89 22.20
C SER A 178 25.48 6.96 22.92
N GLU A 179 25.35 6.29 24.06
CA GLU A 179 24.15 6.40 24.91
C GLU A 179 23.80 7.86 25.25
N LEU A 180 24.83 8.68 25.50
CA LEU A 180 24.68 10.11 25.73
C LEU A 180 24.02 10.81 24.53
N HIS A 181 24.50 10.56 23.31
CA HIS A 181 23.98 11.17 22.09
C HIS A 181 22.56 10.68 21.76
N LEU A 182 22.29 9.38 21.89
CA LEU A 182 20.93 8.84 21.73
C LEU A 182 19.98 9.45 22.77
N GLY A 183 20.45 9.60 24.01
CA GLY A 183 19.69 10.24 25.07
C GLY A 183 19.43 11.73 24.84
N LYS A 184 20.26 12.44 24.06
CA LYS A 184 20.00 13.81 23.61
C LYS A 184 18.92 13.82 22.51
N LEU A 185 19.05 12.97 21.48
CA LEU A 185 18.06 12.85 20.41
C LEU A 185 16.68 12.41 20.92
N ALA A 186 16.64 11.44 21.85
CA ALA A 186 15.40 10.94 22.42
C ALA A 186 14.61 12.00 23.20
N LYS A 187 15.28 13.04 23.73
CA LYS A 187 14.59 14.15 24.41
C LYS A 187 13.82 15.06 23.45
N LEU A 188 14.22 15.09 22.17
CA LEU A 188 13.59 15.92 21.13
C LEU A 188 12.51 15.16 20.34
N ALA A 189 12.41 13.84 20.56
CA ALA A 189 11.52 12.97 19.80
C ALA A 189 10.07 13.07 20.30
N GLN A 190 9.15 13.25 19.36
CA GLN A 190 7.71 13.25 19.59
C GLN A 190 7.07 12.10 18.83
N ARG A 191 6.15 11.36 19.44
CA ARG A 191 5.42 10.30 18.74
C ARG A 191 4.35 10.92 17.86
N ARG A 192 4.36 10.54 16.58
CA ARG A 192 3.32 10.84 15.59
C ARG A 192 2.70 9.52 15.11
N ASP A 193 1.37 9.44 15.13
CA ASP A 193 0.59 8.32 14.60
C ASP A 193 -0.16 8.75 13.33
N TYR A 194 -0.06 7.92 12.30
CA TYR A 194 -0.61 8.11 10.95
C TYR A 194 -1.50 6.93 10.56
N GLU A 195 -2.58 7.19 9.83
CA GLU A 195 -3.43 6.20 9.18
C GLU A 195 -2.90 5.80 7.79
N PRO A 196 -3.43 4.74 7.16
CA PRO A 196 -3.03 4.36 5.81
C PRO A 196 -3.30 5.45 4.77
N ASN A 197 -2.40 5.58 3.79
CA ASN A 197 -2.42 6.54 2.68
C ASN A 197 -2.25 8.01 3.06
N GLU A 198 -1.80 8.30 4.28
CA GLU A 198 -1.46 9.66 4.69
C GLU A 198 -0.05 10.03 4.21
N ILE A 199 0.11 11.28 3.78
CA ILE A 199 1.41 11.83 3.40
C ILE A 199 2.09 12.34 4.67
N ILE A 200 3.28 11.81 4.95
CA ILE A 200 4.14 12.28 6.04
C ILE A 200 4.92 13.53 5.62
N TYR A 201 5.41 13.55 4.38
CA TYR A 201 5.95 14.75 3.73
C TYR A 201 5.89 14.59 2.21
N ALA A 202 5.76 15.71 1.51
CA ALA A 202 5.68 15.76 0.05
C ALA A 202 7.05 16.03 -0.59
N GLN A 203 7.24 15.51 -1.81
CA GLN A 203 8.42 15.82 -2.61
C GLN A 203 8.47 17.31 -2.97
N ASP A 204 9.68 17.79 -3.21
CA ASP A 204 10.10 19.13 -3.61
C ASP A 204 9.69 20.25 -2.59
N ASN A 205 9.11 19.87 -1.45
CA ASN A 205 8.84 20.75 -0.30
C ASN A 205 10.01 20.80 0.69
N ALA A 206 10.01 21.83 1.54
CA ALA A 206 10.95 21.93 2.65
C ALA A 206 10.70 20.79 3.65
N SER A 207 11.77 20.15 4.08
CA SER A 207 11.69 19.01 4.99
C SER A 207 11.48 19.44 6.44
N GLU A 208 10.53 18.82 7.14
CA GLU A 208 10.17 19.21 8.51
C GLU A 208 11.14 18.73 9.59
N GLY A 209 11.84 17.62 9.33
CA GLY A 209 12.66 16.96 10.35
C GLY A 209 12.88 15.47 10.12
N LEU A 210 13.45 14.81 11.12
CA LEU A 210 13.86 13.41 11.07
C LEU A 210 12.79 12.50 11.66
N TYR A 211 12.47 11.42 10.94
CA TYR A 211 11.50 10.41 11.36
C TYR A 211 12.19 9.08 11.67
N ILE A 212 11.70 8.37 12.69
CA ILE A 212 12.18 7.04 13.11
C ILE A 212 10.95 6.13 13.22
N LEU A 213 10.88 5.09 12.39
CA LEU A 213 9.72 4.19 12.34
C LEU A 213 9.60 3.36 13.63
N ILE A 214 8.43 3.36 14.27
CA ILE A 214 8.11 2.49 15.40
C ILE A 214 7.51 1.18 14.87
N HIS A 215 6.38 1.29 14.16
CA HIS A 215 5.70 0.21 13.45
C HIS A 215 4.90 0.78 12.27
N GLY A 216 4.45 -0.09 11.36
CA GLY A 216 3.78 0.29 10.13
C GLY A 216 4.72 0.21 8.91
N GLU A 217 4.28 0.76 7.79
CA GLU A 217 5.05 0.81 6.55
C GLU A 217 4.89 2.19 5.88
N VAL A 218 6.02 2.77 5.47
CA VAL A 218 6.11 4.05 4.76
C VAL A 218 6.76 3.82 3.40
N ALA A 219 6.02 4.10 2.33
CA ALA A 219 6.52 4.14 0.97
C ALA A 219 7.17 5.49 0.68
N ILE A 220 8.47 5.48 0.37
CA ILE A 220 9.25 6.63 -0.07
C ILE A 220 9.35 6.58 -1.59
N LYS A 221 8.69 7.50 -2.28
CA LYS A 221 8.56 7.45 -3.73
C LYS A 221 8.48 8.82 -4.39
N ARG A 222 9.06 8.94 -5.58
CA ARG A 222 9.04 10.17 -6.38
C ARG A 222 8.04 10.02 -7.52
N ILE A 223 7.23 11.04 -7.74
CA ILE A 223 6.35 11.15 -8.89
C ILE A 223 7.04 12.05 -9.92
N GLU A 224 7.22 11.52 -11.12
CA GLU A 224 7.78 12.22 -12.29
C GLU A 224 6.78 12.13 -13.44
N GLY A 225 6.08 13.23 -13.74
CA GLY A 225 4.97 13.23 -14.70
C GLY A 225 3.87 12.26 -14.29
N LYS A 226 3.67 11.20 -15.08
CA LYS A 226 2.71 10.12 -14.81
C LYS A 226 3.38 8.84 -14.30
N VAL A 227 4.63 8.89 -13.81
CA VAL A 227 5.37 7.72 -13.36
C VAL A 227 5.67 7.79 -11.85
N ASP A 228 5.54 6.67 -11.16
CA ASP A 228 5.91 6.50 -9.75
C ASP A 228 7.22 5.72 -9.65
N ILE A 229 8.22 6.37 -9.08
CA ILE A 229 9.56 5.85 -8.88
C ILE A 229 9.73 5.54 -7.40
N SER A 230 9.69 4.25 -7.05
CA SER A 230 9.96 3.80 -5.69
C SER A 230 11.44 3.99 -5.32
N GLN A 231 11.70 4.80 -4.29
CA GLN A 231 13.02 4.85 -3.65
C GLN A 231 13.14 3.76 -2.59
N ARG A 232 12.10 3.55 -1.78
CA ARG A 232 12.13 2.57 -0.70
C ARG A 232 10.74 2.28 -0.16
N SER A 233 10.55 1.08 0.41
CA SER A 233 9.48 0.85 1.39
C SER A 233 10.08 0.54 2.76
N ILE A 234 9.76 1.34 3.77
CA ILE A 234 10.33 1.23 5.11
C ILE A 234 9.28 0.61 6.03
N SER A 235 9.48 -0.65 6.43
CA SER A 235 8.62 -1.38 7.37
C SER A 235 9.37 -1.92 8.60
N ASN A 236 10.67 -1.67 8.68
CA ASN A 236 11.51 -2.15 9.77
C ASN A 236 11.61 -1.10 10.88
N SER A 237 11.17 -1.48 12.08
CA SER A 237 11.26 -0.68 13.30
C SER A 237 12.70 -0.15 13.54
N GLY A 238 12.83 1.14 13.85
CA GLY A 238 14.08 1.87 14.08
C GLY A 238 14.70 2.50 12.81
N PHE A 239 14.20 2.19 11.61
CA PHE A 239 14.72 2.81 10.39
C PHE A 239 14.29 4.28 10.30
N ILE A 240 15.15 5.10 9.68
CA ILE A 240 14.96 6.55 9.62
C ILE A 240 14.62 7.04 8.20
N PHE A 241 13.91 8.18 8.11
CA PHE A 241 13.60 8.91 6.88
C PHE A 241 13.38 10.42 7.17
N GLY A 242 13.16 11.26 6.15
CA GLY A 242 13.10 12.74 6.29
C GLY A 242 14.45 13.44 6.60
N TRP A 243 15.57 12.78 6.32
CA TRP A 243 16.90 13.28 6.66
C TRP A 243 17.43 14.39 5.72
N SER A 244 16.64 14.83 4.74
CA SER A 244 16.97 15.92 3.78
C SER A 244 16.99 17.30 4.45
N SER A 245 16.17 17.51 5.48
CA SER A 245 16.14 18.72 6.33
C SER A 245 17.53 19.16 6.79
N LEU A 246 18.40 18.20 7.10
CA LEU A 246 19.75 18.44 7.62
C LEU A 246 20.78 18.71 6.53
N LEU A 247 20.40 18.54 5.27
CA LEU A 247 21.18 18.97 4.12
C LEU A 247 20.79 20.39 3.68
N ASN A 248 19.79 21.02 4.33
CA ASN A 248 19.17 22.27 3.86
C ASN A 248 18.67 22.15 2.41
N LEU A 249 18.13 20.98 2.05
CA LEU A 249 17.58 20.69 0.72
C LEU A 249 16.13 20.19 0.85
N PRO A 250 15.29 20.42 -0.17
CA PRO A 250 13.92 19.89 -0.17
C PRO A 250 13.91 18.37 -0.27
N ASP A 251 12.83 17.75 0.20
CA ASP A 251 12.64 16.30 0.09
C ASP A 251 12.49 15.89 -1.39
N ILE A 252 13.32 14.97 -1.90
CA ILE A 252 13.22 14.56 -3.31
C ILE A 252 12.11 13.54 -3.59
N CYS A 253 11.47 13.00 -2.55
CA CYS A 253 10.42 11.99 -2.63
C CYS A 253 9.29 12.33 -1.66
N ASN A 254 8.10 11.81 -1.94
CA ASN A 254 7.01 11.75 -0.97
C ASN A 254 7.27 10.60 0.00
N ALA A 255 6.86 10.77 1.25
CA ALA A 255 6.70 9.69 2.21
C ALA A 255 5.21 9.46 2.47
N ILE A 256 4.69 8.29 2.14
CA ILE A 256 3.27 7.96 2.24
C ILE A 256 3.11 6.66 3.03
N THR A 257 2.24 6.64 4.03
CA THR A 257 1.93 5.43 4.79
C THR A 257 1.13 4.45 3.92
N THR A 258 1.40 3.15 4.05
CA THR A 258 0.60 2.10 3.38
C THR A 258 -0.33 1.38 4.35
N GLU A 259 -0.05 1.48 5.64
CA GLU A 259 -0.84 0.96 6.74
C GLU A 259 -0.76 1.91 7.94
N LYS A 260 -1.50 1.59 9.01
CA LYS A 260 -1.43 2.37 10.25
C LYS A 260 -0.01 2.38 10.80
N THR A 261 0.56 3.58 10.90
CA THR A 261 1.99 3.78 11.10
C THR A 261 2.25 4.70 12.28
N ALA A 262 3.21 4.35 13.13
CA ALA A 262 3.67 5.20 14.22
C ALA A 262 5.16 5.48 14.07
N VAL A 263 5.57 6.72 14.32
CA VAL A 263 6.94 7.18 14.20
C VAL A 263 7.32 8.08 15.36
N TYR A 264 8.61 8.14 15.69
CA TYR A 264 9.17 9.27 16.42
C TYR A 264 9.66 10.32 15.43
N PHE A 265 9.24 11.56 15.63
CA PHE A 265 9.62 12.73 14.85
C PHE A 265 10.50 13.66 15.68
N ILE A 266 11.57 14.15 15.08
CA ILE A 266 12.45 15.18 15.65
C ILE A 266 12.43 16.37 14.69
N ASN A 267 11.99 17.53 15.17
CA ASN A 267 11.93 18.76 14.37
C ASN A 267 13.33 19.18 13.89
N HIS A 268 13.43 19.66 12.64
CA HIS A 268 14.70 20.04 12.04
C HIS A 268 15.42 21.19 12.78
N LEU A 269 14.68 22.15 13.36
CA LEU A 269 15.26 23.28 14.09
C LEU A 269 15.94 22.81 15.37
N ASP A 270 15.25 21.99 16.15
CA ASP A 270 15.78 21.42 17.40
C ASP A 270 17.00 20.53 17.12
N LEU A 271 16.92 19.72 16.05
CA LEU A 271 18.01 18.86 15.64
C LEU A 271 19.22 19.69 15.18
N HIS A 272 19.02 20.74 14.38
CA HIS A 272 20.09 21.62 13.95
C HIS A 272 20.76 22.30 15.14
N GLN A 273 19.98 22.84 16.08
CA GLN A 273 20.52 23.45 17.30
C GLN A 273 21.38 22.44 18.07
N LEU A 274 20.89 21.21 18.26
CA LEU A 274 21.65 20.16 18.95
C LEU A 274 22.98 19.83 18.28
N LEU A 275 23.03 19.84 16.95
CA LEU A 275 24.26 19.58 16.19
C LEU A 275 25.24 20.76 16.31
N GLU A 276 24.78 22.01 16.35
CA GLU A 276 25.66 23.17 16.56
C GLU A 276 26.26 23.23 17.97
N GLU A 277 25.57 22.69 18.97
CA GLU A 277 26.06 22.63 20.34
C GLU A 277 27.10 21.52 20.59
N ASP A 278 27.21 20.53 19.70
CA ASP A 278 28.06 19.36 19.88
C ASP A 278 28.74 18.92 18.56
N ASP A 279 29.93 19.46 18.31
CA ASP A 279 30.71 19.19 17.10
C ASP A 279 31.02 17.69 16.87
N ARG A 280 31.18 16.92 17.94
CA ARG A 280 31.44 15.47 17.85
C ARG A 280 30.20 14.73 17.37
N LEU A 281 29.03 15.10 17.90
CA LEU A 281 27.75 14.60 17.43
C LEU A 281 27.51 15.01 15.97
N LYS A 282 27.74 16.28 15.62
CA LYS A 282 27.62 16.82 14.25
C LYS A 282 28.46 16.04 13.24
N LYS A 283 29.75 15.85 13.53
CA LYS A 283 30.68 15.08 12.68
C LYS A 283 30.19 13.65 12.50
N ARG A 284 29.83 12.96 13.59
CA ARG A 284 29.33 11.58 13.54
C ARG A 284 28.05 11.49 12.72
N PHE A 285 27.14 12.45 12.90
CA PHE A 285 25.86 12.48 12.22
C PHE A 285 26.04 12.60 10.70
N TYR A 286 26.82 13.58 10.21
CA TYR A 286 27.07 13.71 8.78
C TYR A 286 27.81 12.51 8.18
N HIS A 287 28.74 11.89 8.92
CA HIS A 287 29.34 10.63 8.48
C HIS A 287 28.29 9.52 8.28
N ARG A 288 27.34 9.35 9.20
CA ARG A 288 26.26 8.37 9.06
C ARG A 288 25.27 8.75 7.95
N LEU A 289 25.05 10.05 7.72
CA LEU A 289 24.21 10.55 6.64
C LEU A 289 24.80 10.24 5.26
N ILE A 290 26.10 10.50 5.06
CA ILE A 290 26.81 10.13 3.84
C ILE A 290 26.78 8.60 3.62
N TRP A 291 26.93 7.81 4.68
CA TRP A 291 26.78 6.34 4.60
C TRP A 291 25.40 5.93 4.10
N LEU A 292 24.34 6.52 4.68
CA LEU A 292 22.95 6.21 4.33
C LEU A 292 22.66 6.59 2.87
N ILE A 293 22.98 7.82 2.47
CA ILE A 293 22.78 8.32 1.10
C ILE A 293 23.56 7.46 0.10
N GLY A 294 24.82 7.13 0.41
CA GLY A 294 25.66 6.25 -0.42
C GLY A 294 25.01 4.88 -0.67
N ASN A 295 24.41 4.28 0.36
CA ASN A 295 23.70 3.01 0.17
C ASN A 295 22.36 3.19 -0.60
N GLN A 296 21.66 4.32 -0.43
CA GLN A 296 20.46 4.63 -1.22
C GLN A 296 20.77 4.86 -2.71
N ILE A 297 21.91 5.50 -3.03
CA ILE A 297 22.41 5.63 -4.41
C ILE A 297 22.67 4.24 -5.00
N ASN A 298 23.37 3.37 -4.27
CA ASN A 298 23.63 2.01 -4.72
C ASN A 298 22.32 1.23 -4.98
N ALA A 299 21.34 1.36 -4.08
CA ALA A 299 20.01 0.76 -4.27
C ALA A 299 19.28 1.31 -5.50
N ALA A 300 19.36 2.62 -5.78
CA ALA A 300 18.79 3.23 -6.98
C ALA A 300 19.48 2.72 -8.27
N PHE A 301 20.81 2.56 -8.26
CA PHE A 301 21.55 1.97 -9.38
C PHE A 301 21.10 0.53 -9.67
N ILE A 302 20.93 -0.28 -8.61
CA ILE A 302 20.51 -1.67 -8.75
C ILE A 302 19.06 -1.77 -9.21
N ARG A 303 18.15 -0.93 -8.70
CA ARG A 303 16.76 -0.85 -9.19
C ARG A 303 16.71 -0.57 -10.68
N TYR A 304 17.48 0.41 -11.15
CA TYR A 304 17.57 0.70 -12.58
C TYR A 304 17.98 -0.55 -13.39
N THR A 305 19.00 -1.29 -12.96
CA THR A 305 19.38 -2.54 -13.64
C THR A 305 18.33 -3.64 -13.56
N SER A 306 17.63 -3.77 -12.44
CA SER A 306 16.55 -4.74 -12.27
C SER A 306 15.36 -4.41 -13.19
N LEU A 307 15.05 -3.12 -13.38
CA LEU A 307 14.00 -2.68 -14.31
C LEU A 307 14.33 -3.03 -15.77
N LEU A 308 15.61 -2.98 -16.16
CA LEU A 308 16.04 -3.44 -17.49
C LEU A 308 15.83 -4.95 -17.69
N GLY A 309 16.11 -5.76 -16.65
CA GLY A 309 16.02 -7.22 -16.72
C GLY A 309 14.67 -7.84 -16.30
N LYS A 310 13.77 -7.08 -15.65
CA LYS A 310 12.51 -7.56 -15.04
C LYS A 310 12.68 -8.71 -14.02
N HIS A 311 13.79 -8.73 -13.29
CA HIS A 311 14.10 -9.80 -12.33
C HIS A 311 14.46 -9.23 -10.94
N SER A 312 13.60 -9.49 -9.94
CA SER A 312 13.77 -9.06 -8.56
C SER A 312 14.88 -9.82 -7.82
N ILE A 313 15.04 -11.12 -8.11
CA ILE A 313 16.10 -11.96 -7.53
C ILE A 313 17.48 -11.47 -7.99
N ASP A 314 17.61 -11.04 -9.25
CA ASP A 314 18.86 -10.49 -9.77
C ASP A 314 19.22 -9.16 -9.09
N ALA A 315 18.22 -8.35 -8.71
CA ALA A 315 18.45 -7.14 -7.93
C ALA A 315 19.10 -7.46 -6.57
N VAL A 316 18.59 -8.49 -5.87
CA VAL A 316 19.15 -8.96 -4.60
C VAL A 316 20.58 -9.46 -4.78
N TYR A 317 20.83 -10.24 -5.84
CA TYR A 317 22.16 -10.71 -6.17
C TYR A 317 23.14 -9.55 -6.39
N GLN A 318 22.78 -8.59 -7.24
CA GLN A 318 23.64 -7.43 -7.54
C GLN A 318 23.86 -6.56 -6.30
N LEU A 319 22.87 -6.42 -5.43
CA LEU A 319 23.03 -5.72 -4.15
C LEU A 319 24.08 -6.37 -3.25
N ILE A 320 24.04 -7.69 -3.14
CA ILE A 320 25.00 -8.45 -2.34
C ILE A 320 26.38 -8.41 -3.00
N GLU A 321 26.47 -8.66 -4.31
CA GLU A 321 27.73 -8.64 -5.04
C GLU A 321 28.42 -7.28 -5.00
N ASN A 322 27.69 -6.19 -5.26
CA ASN A 322 28.24 -4.82 -5.20
C ASN A 322 28.83 -4.50 -3.82
N ASN A 323 28.33 -5.14 -2.78
CA ASN A 323 28.79 -4.99 -1.40
C ASN A 323 29.71 -6.11 -0.93
N ARG A 324 30.00 -7.15 -1.73
CA ARG A 324 30.73 -8.36 -1.30
C ARG A 324 32.06 -8.05 -0.61
N SER A 325 32.81 -7.08 -1.14
CA SER A 325 34.11 -6.66 -0.60
C SER A 325 34.03 -5.92 0.74
N ARG A 326 32.81 -5.56 1.17
CA ARG A 326 32.48 -4.88 2.44
C ARG A 326 31.81 -5.82 3.44
N LEU A 327 31.42 -7.02 3.03
CA LEU A 327 30.81 -8.03 3.89
C LEU A 327 31.90 -8.86 4.57
N THR A 328 31.59 -9.36 5.77
CA THR A 328 32.44 -10.34 6.44
C THR A 328 32.35 -11.69 5.71
N VAL A 329 33.37 -12.53 5.84
CA VAL A 329 33.39 -13.87 5.21
C VAL A 329 32.28 -14.79 5.75
N ASN A 330 31.81 -14.55 6.98
CA ASN A 330 30.77 -15.34 7.63
C ASN A 330 29.36 -14.76 7.46
N SER A 331 29.20 -13.70 6.66
CA SER A 331 27.89 -13.08 6.47
C SER A 331 26.91 -14.05 5.82
N GLY A 332 25.73 -14.21 6.42
CA GLY A 332 24.66 -15.03 5.85
C GLY A 332 24.17 -14.53 4.48
N LEU A 333 24.46 -13.27 4.11
CA LEU A 333 24.09 -12.71 2.81
C LEU A 333 24.70 -13.50 1.63
N HIS A 334 25.86 -14.13 1.81
CA HIS A 334 26.51 -14.88 0.74
C HIS A 334 25.68 -16.10 0.28
N SER A 335 24.86 -16.69 1.14
CA SER A 335 24.02 -17.86 0.78
C SER A 335 22.67 -17.46 0.17
N VAL A 336 22.18 -16.24 0.44
CA VAL A 336 20.83 -15.80 0.08
C VAL A 336 20.52 -15.99 -1.40
N PHE A 337 21.42 -15.58 -2.29
CA PHE A 337 21.19 -15.73 -3.73
C PHE A 337 21.03 -17.19 -4.15
N HIS A 338 21.84 -18.10 -3.59
CA HIS A 338 21.76 -19.51 -3.90
C HIS A 338 20.43 -20.12 -3.43
N LEU A 339 19.98 -19.73 -2.24
CA LEU A 339 18.69 -20.17 -1.67
C LEU A 339 17.47 -19.60 -2.42
N LEU A 340 17.61 -18.45 -3.08
CA LEU A 340 16.50 -17.86 -3.86
C LEU A 340 16.25 -18.57 -5.21
N LYS A 341 17.21 -19.35 -5.70
CA LYS A 341 17.11 -20.03 -7.01
C LYS A 341 16.09 -21.16 -7.03
N ASP A 342 15.89 -21.84 -5.90
CA ASP A 342 14.99 -22.99 -5.80
C ASP A 342 13.78 -22.68 -4.91
N GLN A 343 12.58 -22.98 -5.38
CA GLN A 343 11.32 -22.73 -4.67
C GLN A 343 11.26 -23.41 -3.29
N THR A 344 11.92 -24.55 -3.13
CA THR A 344 11.96 -25.32 -1.88
C THR A 344 12.91 -24.71 -0.85
N THR A 345 13.89 -23.90 -1.27
CA THR A 345 14.91 -23.30 -0.38
C THR A 345 14.69 -21.81 -0.11
N LYS A 346 13.77 -21.15 -0.83
CA LYS A 346 13.40 -19.73 -0.64
C LYS A 346 13.03 -19.38 0.80
N ALA A 347 12.36 -20.27 1.52
CA ALA A 347 12.01 -20.04 2.93
C ALA A 347 13.24 -19.72 3.78
N PHE A 348 14.33 -20.49 3.63
CA PHE A 348 15.59 -20.26 4.33
C PHE A 348 16.26 -18.93 3.92
N ALA A 349 16.11 -18.51 2.66
CA ALA A 349 16.60 -17.21 2.21
C ALA A 349 15.89 -16.06 2.94
N TYR A 350 14.55 -16.11 3.02
CA TYR A 350 13.77 -15.08 3.71
C TYR A 350 14.03 -15.06 5.21
N GLU A 351 14.18 -16.23 5.83
CA GLU A 351 14.54 -16.36 7.25
C GLU A 351 15.93 -15.76 7.51
N THR A 352 16.92 -16.10 6.69
CA THR A 352 18.28 -15.53 6.77
C THR A 352 18.24 -14.01 6.69
N LEU A 353 17.49 -13.45 5.74
CA LEU A 353 17.33 -12.01 5.61
C LEU A 353 16.64 -11.38 6.83
N GLN A 354 15.57 -11.98 7.35
CA GLN A 354 14.87 -11.47 8.54
C GLN A 354 15.75 -11.50 9.80
N ASN A 355 16.52 -12.57 9.99
CA ASN A 355 17.49 -12.66 11.07
C ASN A 355 18.57 -11.58 10.95
N LEU A 356 19.07 -11.32 9.73
CA LEU A 356 20.06 -10.27 9.49
C LEU A 356 19.50 -8.86 9.72
N VAL A 357 18.21 -8.60 9.44
CA VAL A 357 17.58 -7.30 9.76
C VAL A 357 17.62 -6.99 11.25
N THR A 358 17.55 -8.01 12.12
CA THR A 358 17.49 -7.83 13.57
C THR A 358 18.87 -7.94 14.23
N GLN A 359 19.69 -8.91 13.81
CA GLN A 359 20.94 -9.28 14.48
C GLN A 359 22.21 -8.91 13.70
N GLY A 360 22.09 -8.56 12.42
CA GLY A 360 23.25 -8.26 11.57
C GLY A 360 23.98 -6.97 11.97
N SER A 361 25.15 -6.76 11.36
CA SER A 361 25.84 -5.47 11.38
C SER A 361 25.01 -4.37 10.69
N SER A 362 25.34 -3.08 10.88
CA SER A 362 24.60 -1.97 10.25
C SER A 362 24.47 -2.12 8.73
N LEU A 363 25.52 -2.64 8.08
CA LEU A 363 25.50 -2.90 6.63
C LEU A 363 24.61 -4.09 6.27
N GLU A 364 24.71 -5.19 7.03
CA GLU A 364 23.87 -6.38 6.80
C GLU A 364 22.39 -6.09 7.03
N ARG A 365 22.02 -5.39 8.09
CA ARG A 365 20.63 -4.97 8.35
C ARG A 365 20.10 -4.14 7.18
N HIS A 366 20.92 -3.23 6.66
CA HIS A 366 20.54 -2.37 5.54
C HIS A 366 20.33 -3.15 4.25
N ILE A 367 21.29 -4.02 3.88
CA ILE A 367 21.20 -4.86 2.68
C ILE A 367 20.04 -5.84 2.82
N ALA A 368 19.89 -6.51 3.97
CA ALA A 368 18.82 -7.46 4.18
C ALA A 368 17.42 -6.83 4.10
N SER A 369 17.26 -5.63 4.67
CA SER A 369 16.02 -4.84 4.55
C SER A 369 15.70 -4.51 3.09
N LEU A 370 16.68 -4.01 2.32
CA LEU A 370 16.50 -3.73 0.89
C LEU A 370 16.23 -4.99 0.06
N SER A 371 16.88 -6.11 0.37
CA SER A 371 16.64 -7.38 -0.30
C SER A 371 15.21 -7.87 -0.06
N LEU A 372 14.70 -7.76 1.16
CA LEU A 372 13.31 -8.11 1.48
C LEU A 372 12.29 -7.21 0.75
N GLU A 373 12.64 -5.94 0.51
CA GLU A 373 11.85 -5.02 -0.31
C GLU A 373 11.81 -5.49 -1.77
N PHE A 374 12.97 -5.77 -2.39
CA PHE A 374 13.01 -6.31 -3.76
C PHE A 374 12.25 -7.62 -3.90
N LEU A 375 12.21 -8.43 -2.85
CA LEU A 375 11.52 -9.71 -2.81
C LEU A 375 10.04 -9.60 -2.39
N LYS A 376 9.44 -8.41 -2.23
CA LYS A 376 8.05 -8.26 -1.73
C LYS A 376 7.05 -9.12 -2.51
N HIS A 377 7.08 -9.04 -3.84
CA HIS A 377 6.21 -9.83 -4.72
C HIS A 377 6.52 -11.34 -4.70
N ASP A 378 7.81 -11.70 -4.68
CA ASP A 378 8.25 -13.10 -4.65
C ASP A 378 7.86 -13.78 -3.34
N ARG A 379 8.00 -13.06 -2.22
CA ARG A 379 7.57 -13.50 -0.88
C ARG A 379 6.06 -13.71 -0.80
N ARG A 380 5.27 -12.79 -1.38
CA ARG A 380 3.79 -12.92 -1.42
C ARG A 380 3.38 -14.21 -2.14
N GLU A 381 4.03 -14.53 -3.26
CA GLU A 381 3.73 -15.77 -3.98
C GLU A 381 4.20 -17.03 -3.27
N HIS A 382 5.35 -16.96 -2.58
CA HIS A 382 5.79 -18.05 -1.73
C HIS A 382 4.82 -18.30 -0.56
N GLN A 383 4.31 -17.23 0.07
CA GLN A 383 3.28 -17.32 1.11
C GLN A 383 1.99 -17.95 0.58
N PHE A 384 1.54 -17.53 -0.60
CA PHE A 384 0.38 -18.13 -1.26
C PHE A 384 0.60 -19.61 -1.55
N LYS A 385 1.77 -20.01 -2.06
CA LYS A 385 2.12 -21.43 -2.26
C LYS A 385 2.11 -22.23 -0.96
N ASN A 386 2.61 -21.67 0.14
CA ASN A 386 2.52 -22.31 1.46
C ASN A 386 1.07 -22.43 1.93
N ALA A 387 0.21 -21.45 1.64
CA ALA A 387 -1.21 -21.53 1.94
C ALA A 387 -1.91 -22.65 1.13
N LEU A 388 -1.54 -22.84 -0.14
CA LEU A 388 -2.00 -24.00 -0.92
C LEU A 388 -1.55 -25.34 -0.32
N ARG A 389 -0.33 -25.41 0.22
CA ARG A 389 0.13 -26.59 0.97
C ARG A 389 -0.75 -26.85 2.20
N ASN A 390 -1.14 -25.81 2.93
CA ASN A 390 -2.03 -25.96 4.09
C ASN A 390 -3.41 -26.51 3.69
N ILE A 391 -3.92 -26.20 2.48
CA ILE A 391 -5.16 -26.82 1.96
C ILE A 391 -4.96 -28.32 1.78
N TYR A 392 -3.85 -28.75 1.17
CA TYR A 392 -3.51 -30.16 1.01
C TYR A 392 -3.43 -30.88 2.36
N GLU A 393 -2.63 -30.34 3.29
CA GLU A 393 -2.43 -30.91 4.63
C GLU A 393 -3.75 -31.03 5.41
N ALA A 394 -4.66 -30.07 5.29
CA ALA A 394 -5.96 -30.09 5.96
C ALA A 394 -6.86 -31.27 5.56
N VAL A 395 -6.59 -31.89 4.42
CA VAL A 395 -7.37 -33.01 3.88
C VAL A 395 -6.62 -34.33 3.99
N ALA A 396 -5.36 -34.33 3.56
CA ALA A 396 -4.59 -35.55 3.34
C ALA A 396 -3.78 -36.00 4.58
N GLU A 397 -3.42 -35.07 5.48
CA GLU A 397 -2.46 -35.36 6.56
C GLU A 397 -3.02 -35.10 7.96
N LYS A 398 -3.87 -34.08 8.12
CA LYS A 398 -4.48 -33.75 9.42
C LYS A 398 -5.71 -34.61 9.69
N ASN A 399 -5.72 -35.27 10.85
CA ASN A 399 -6.85 -36.03 11.41
C ASN A 399 -7.43 -37.08 10.43
N PRO A 400 -6.68 -38.16 10.12
CA PRO A 400 -7.05 -39.14 9.10
C PRO A 400 -8.42 -39.79 9.33
N GLU A 401 -8.85 -39.95 10.59
CA GLU A 401 -10.11 -40.62 10.97
C GLU A 401 -11.38 -39.74 10.91
N THR A 402 -11.29 -38.54 10.32
CA THR A 402 -12.45 -37.64 10.20
C THR A 402 -13.30 -37.95 8.96
N SER A 403 -14.61 -37.72 9.07
CA SER A 403 -15.54 -37.95 7.96
C SER A 403 -15.23 -37.07 6.74
N PRO A 404 -15.53 -37.52 5.50
CA PRO A 404 -15.32 -36.71 4.30
C PRO A 404 -15.99 -35.33 4.34
N GLN A 405 -17.16 -35.22 5.00
CA GLN A 405 -17.84 -33.94 5.19
C GLN A 405 -17.03 -32.96 6.04
N TYR A 406 -16.43 -33.43 7.13
CA TYR A 406 -15.57 -32.59 7.95
C TYR A 406 -14.33 -32.13 7.17
N LYS A 407 -13.71 -33.04 6.41
CA LYS A 407 -12.56 -32.72 5.55
C LYS A 407 -12.90 -31.69 4.48
N ARG A 408 -14.09 -31.76 3.86
CA ARG A 408 -14.58 -30.72 2.93
C ARG A 408 -14.71 -29.35 3.61
N LYS A 409 -15.27 -29.28 4.83
CA LYS A 409 -15.34 -28.01 5.57
C LYS A 409 -13.97 -27.46 5.94
N ALA A 410 -13.05 -28.32 6.41
CA ALA A 410 -11.68 -27.92 6.71
C ALA A 410 -10.96 -27.40 5.45
N CYS A 411 -11.16 -28.07 4.31
CA CYS A 411 -10.66 -27.67 2.99
C CYS A 411 -11.23 -26.30 2.56
N ALA A 412 -12.54 -26.09 2.67
CA ALA A 412 -13.18 -24.81 2.36
C ALA A 412 -12.66 -23.69 3.27
N GLN A 413 -12.52 -23.94 4.58
CA GLN A 413 -11.95 -22.97 5.51
C GLN A 413 -10.49 -22.62 5.16
N ALA A 414 -9.64 -23.61 4.88
CA ALA A 414 -8.26 -23.37 4.47
C ALA A 414 -8.16 -22.61 3.14
N THR A 415 -9.07 -22.89 2.21
CA THR A 415 -9.19 -22.18 0.93
C THR A 415 -9.62 -20.73 1.16
N ARG A 416 -10.63 -20.48 2.01
CA ARG A 416 -11.11 -19.14 2.39
C ARG A 416 -9.96 -18.29 2.96
N GLU A 417 -9.15 -18.85 3.84
CA GLU A 417 -7.97 -18.16 4.37
C GLU A 417 -6.89 -17.89 3.30
N THR A 418 -6.72 -18.82 2.35
CA THR A 418 -5.79 -18.65 1.22
C THR A 418 -6.24 -17.52 0.30
N LEU A 419 -7.54 -17.42 0.04
CA LEU A 419 -8.13 -16.42 -0.86
C LEU A 419 -8.03 -14.98 -0.34
N LYS A 420 -7.86 -14.77 0.97
CA LYS A 420 -7.61 -13.42 1.55
C LYS A 420 -6.32 -12.78 1.01
N GLN A 421 -5.41 -13.55 0.42
CA GLN A 421 -4.14 -13.07 -0.12
C GLN A 421 -4.22 -12.63 -1.59
N VAL A 422 -5.35 -12.85 -2.26
CA VAL A 422 -5.55 -12.58 -3.69
C VAL A 422 -6.66 -11.54 -3.89
N MET A 423 -6.59 -10.80 -5.00
CA MET A 423 -7.66 -9.89 -5.38
C MET A 423 -8.77 -10.73 -6.03
N VAL A 424 -9.96 -10.72 -5.45
CA VAL A 424 -11.12 -11.44 -5.96
C VAL A 424 -12.27 -10.47 -6.15
N HIS A 425 -12.94 -10.55 -7.30
CA HIS A 425 -14.20 -9.86 -7.56
C HIS A 425 -15.27 -10.89 -7.92
N VAL A 426 -16.43 -10.79 -7.28
CA VAL A 426 -17.53 -11.75 -7.44
C VAL A 426 -18.80 -10.99 -7.79
N GLU A 427 -19.51 -11.46 -8.82
CA GLU A 427 -20.79 -10.91 -9.25
C GLU A 427 -21.86 -12.00 -9.35
N GLY A 428 -23.12 -11.59 -9.28
CA GLY A 428 -24.25 -12.50 -9.44
C GLY A 428 -24.56 -13.33 -8.20
N LEU A 429 -24.13 -12.90 -7.00
CA LEU A 429 -24.44 -13.61 -5.75
C LEU A 429 -25.96 -13.73 -5.53
N GLU A 430 -26.74 -12.78 -6.03
CA GLU A 430 -28.20 -12.80 -6.06
C GLU A 430 -28.79 -13.91 -6.94
N ASN A 431 -28.02 -14.47 -7.88
CA ASN A 431 -28.44 -15.58 -8.74
C ASN A 431 -28.28 -16.95 -8.05
N LEU A 432 -27.66 -17.01 -6.86
CA LEU A 432 -27.59 -18.23 -6.07
C LEU A 432 -28.99 -18.61 -5.55
N PRO A 433 -29.48 -19.84 -5.82
CA PRO A 433 -30.77 -20.29 -5.31
C PRO A 433 -30.90 -20.18 -3.80
N GLU A 434 -32.12 -20.02 -3.30
CA GLU A 434 -32.38 -19.92 -1.85
C GLU A 434 -32.12 -21.24 -1.13
N ASP A 435 -32.48 -22.38 -1.72
CA ASP A 435 -32.24 -23.71 -1.19
C ASP A 435 -31.07 -24.45 -1.89
N SER A 436 -30.67 -25.57 -1.32
CA SER A 436 -29.59 -26.43 -1.83
C SER A 436 -30.13 -27.64 -2.60
N GLY A 437 -29.23 -28.40 -3.23
CA GLY A 437 -29.58 -29.53 -4.10
C GLY A 437 -29.61 -29.13 -5.57
N HIS A 438 -28.70 -28.26 -5.99
CA HIS A 438 -28.58 -27.77 -7.37
C HIS A 438 -27.24 -28.15 -8.01
N ILE A 439 -27.18 -28.00 -9.33
CA ILE A 439 -25.99 -28.31 -10.13
C ILE A 439 -25.32 -27.00 -10.52
N PHE A 440 -24.08 -26.82 -10.08
CA PHE A 440 -23.24 -25.68 -10.42
C PHE A 440 -22.27 -26.10 -11.53
N ILE A 441 -22.44 -25.53 -12.72
CA ILE A 441 -21.54 -25.76 -13.85
C ILE A 441 -20.57 -24.59 -13.97
N TYR A 442 -19.31 -24.89 -14.31
CA TYR A 442 -18.27 -23.87 -14.38
C TYR A 442 -17.21 -24.22 -15.40
N ASN A 443 -16.49 -23.21 -15.89
CA ASN A 443 -15.33 -23.46 -16.72
C ASN A 443 -14.09 -23.80 -15.89
N HIS A 444 -13.38 -24.85 -16.28
CA HIS A 444 -12.27 -25.38 -15.51
C HIS A 444 -10.94 -24.83 -16.02
N LEU A 445 -10.19 -24.19 -15.13
CA LEU A 445 -8.97 -23.48 -15.47
C LEU A 445 -7.72 -24.26 -15.04
N LEU A 446 -6.65 -24.12 -15.83
CA LEU A 446 -5.32 -24.64 -15.48
C LEU A 446 -4.81 -23.96 -14.20
N ASN A 447 -3.87 -24.60 -13.50
CA ASN A 447 -3.10 -23.91 -12.45
C ASN A 447 -1.73 -23.51 -12.98
N HIS A 448 -1.28 -22.32 -12.62
CA HIS A 448 0.06 -21.89 -12.99
C HIS A 448 1.14 -22.83 -12.40
N PRO A 449 2.12 -23.34 -13.18
CA PRO A 449 3.12 -24.32 -12.70
C PRO A 449 3.95 -23.87 -11.49
N PHE A 450 4.07 -22.56 -11.28
CA PHE A 450 4.73 -21.98 -10.10
C PHE A 450 4.11 -22.49 -8.78
N TYR A 451 2.80 -22.72 -8.77
CA TYR A 451 2.04 -23.16 -7.59
C TYR A 451 1.94 -24.68 -7.45
N THR A 452 2.59 -25.45 -8.33
CA THR A 452 2.73 -26.89 -8.15
C THR A 452 3.46 -27.20 -6.84
N LEU A 453 2.82 -27.98 -5.97
CA LEU A 453 3.38 -28.43 -4.71
C LEU A 453 4.40 -29.56 -4.96
N ASN A 454 5.09 -29.97 -3.89
CA ASN A 454 5.97 -31.14 -3.96
C ASN A 454 5.16 -32.39 -4.38
N ASN A 455 5.85 -33.38 -4.95
CA ASN A 455 5.22 -34.54 -5.60
C ASN A 455 4.29 -34.20 -6.78
N GLN A 456 4.54 -33.06 -7.45
CA GLN A 456 3.82 -32.61 -8.65
C GLN A 456 2.30 -32.41 -8.45
N PHE A 457 1.85 -32.22 -7.22
CA PHE A 457 0.43 -32.03 -6.93
C PHE A 457 -0.02 -30.59 -7.11
N GLN A 458 -1.19 -30.37 -7.71
CA GLN A 458 -1.80 -29.06 -7.92
C GLN A 458 -3.20 -28.97 -7.30
N ILE A 459 -3.42 -27.94 -6.48
CA ILE A 459 -4.74 -27.59 -5.96
C ILE A 459 -5.55 -26.91 -7.07
N THR A 460 -6.74 -27.44 -7.39
CA THR A 460 -7.65 -26.86 -8.38
C THR A 460 -8.36 -25.62 -7.82
N LEU A 461 -7.72 -24.46 -7.93
CA LEU A 461 -8.16 -23.22 -7.26
C LEU A 461 -9.61 -22.81 -7.58
N ASP A 462 -9.98 -22.90 -8.85
CA ASP A 462 -11.30 -22.52 -9.37
C ASP A 462 -12.48 -23.17 -8.63
N SER A 463 -12.37 -24.45 -8.39
CA SER A 463 -13.43 -25.31 -7.89
C SER A 463 -13.39 -25.43 -6.37
N HIS A 464 -12.22 -25.25 -5.76
CA HIS A 464 -12.12 -24.96 -4.33
C HIS A 464 -12.74 -23.60 -4.00
N PHE A 465 -12.57 -22.60 -4.86
CA PHE A 465 -13.23 -21.29 -4.71
C PHE A 465 -14.76 -21.41 -4.78
N ILE A 466 -15.32 -22.16 -5.74
CA ILE A 466 -16.77 -22.44 -5.75
C ILE A 466 -17.21 -23.14 -4.46
N SER A 467 -16.42 -24.07 -3.95
CA SER A 467 -16.73 -24.76 -2.68
C SER A 467 -16.81 -23.78 -1.49
N VAL A 468 -15.99 -22.72 -1.48
CA VAL A 468 -16.10 -21.63 -0.49
C VAL A 468 -17.40 -20.85 -0.65
N LEU A 469 -17.77 -20.48 -1.89
CA LEU A 469 -19.03 -19.76 -2.16
C LEU A 469 -20.26 -20.56 -1.67
N LEU A 470 -20.26 -21.88 -1.90
CA LEU A 470 -21.34 -22.75 -1.45
C LEU A 470 -21.36 -22.92 0.07
N ASP A 471 -20.20 -23.02 0.72
CA ASP A 471 -20.13 -23.09 2.19
C ASP A 471 -20.62 -21.79 2.84
N ASP A 472 -20.27 -20.63 2.27
CA ASP A 472 -20.74 -19.32 2.76
C ASP A 472 -22.27 -19.19 2.64
N LYS A 473 -22.86 -19.65 1.52
CA LYS A 473 -24.30 -19.53 1.28
C LYS A 473 -25.13 -20.61 1.97
N TYR A 474 -24.67 -21.86 1.99
CA TYR A 474 -25.47 -23.03 2.39
C TYR A 474 -24.90 -23.79 3.59
N GLY A 475 -23.74 -23.39 4.12
CA GLY A 475 -23.04 -24.11 5.19
C GLY A 475 -22.52 -25.50 4.79
N GLU A 476 -22.39 -25.75 3.48
CA GLU A 476 -21.93 -27.01 2.89
C GLU A 476 -21.10 -26.72 1.62
N PRO A 477 -19.82 -27.15 1.54
CA PRO A 477 -18.98 -26.85 0.38
C PRO A 477 -19.37 -27.56 -0.93
N GLY A 478 -20.30 -28.51 -0.88
CA GLY A 478 -20.80 -29.24 -2.05
C GLY A 478 -19.93 -30.44 -2.44
N ILE A 479 -20.39 -31.18 -3.44
CA ILE A 479 -19.75 -32.40 -3.94
C ILE A 479 -19.27 -32.19 -5.36
N ARG A 480 -18.00 -32.49 -5.60
CA ARG A 480 -17.35 -32.31 -6.89
C ARG A 480 -17.30 -33.60 -7.69
N THR A 481 -17.22 -33.46 -9.01
CA THR A 481 -16.69 -34.52 -9.89
C THR A 481 -15.19 -34.37 -10.05
N VAL A 482 -14.43 -35.45 -9.87
CA VAL A 482 -12.96 -35.45 -9.94
C VAL A 482 -12.48 -36.54 -10.88
N ARG A 483 -11.43 -36.27 -11.67
CA ARG A 483 -10.85 -37.30 -12.54
C ARG A 483 -10.20 -38.41 -11.73
N ILE A 484 -10.28 -39.64 -12.22
CA ILE A 484 -9.46 -40.73 -11.69
C ILE A 484 -8.00 -40.42 -12.04
N ALA A 485 -7.13 -40.48 -11.03
CA ALA A 485 -5.70 -40.22 -11.14
C ALA A 485 -4.99 -41.37 -11.88
N GLN A 486 -3.82 -41.12 -12.44
CA GLN A 486 -2.91 -42.18 -12.91
C GLN A 486 -2.17 -42.77 -11.70
N GLY A 487 -1.75 -44.04 -11.76
CA GLY A 487 -1.06 -44.71 -10.65
C GLY A 487 0.17 -43.99 -10.07
N GLN A 488 0.83 -43.11 -10.84
CA GLN A 488 1.95 -42.29 -10.34
C GLN A 488 1.51 -41.06 -9.51
N GLU A 489 0.22 -40.71 -9.52
CA GLU A 489 -0.35 -39.51 -8.91
C GLU A 489 -0.97 -39.80 -7.53
N TYR A 490 -0.26 -40.54 -6.65
CA TYR A 490 -0.76 -40.93 -5.33
C TYR A 490 -1.29 -39.75 -4.50
N GLY A 491 -0.61 -38.60 -4.52
CA GLY A 491 -1.06 -37.40 -3.80
C GLY A 491 -2.43 -36.89 -4.26
N HIS A 492 -2.72 -36.99 -5.56
CA HIS A 492 -4.03 -36.63 -6.12
C HIS A 492 -5.10 -37.62 -5.65
N GLN A 493 -4.80 -38.92 -5.75
CA GLN A 493 -5.72 -39.97 -5.32
C GLN A 493 -6.06 -39.82 -3.83
N ASN A 494 -5.06 -39.80 -2.95
CA ASN A 494 -5.24 -39.68 -1.51
C ASN A 494 -6.02 -38.41 -1.12
N TYR A 495 -5.74 -37.28 -1.77
CA TYR A 495 -6.42 -36.02 -1.46
C TYR A 495 -7.93 -36.08 -1.77
N TYR A 496 -8.32 -36.49 -2.98
CA TYR A 496 -9.73 -36.43 -3.38
C TYR A 496 -10.57 -37.60 -2.86
N GLU A 497 -9.97 -38.77 -2.61
CA GLU A 497 -10.66 -39.87 -1.91
C GLU A 497 -11.06 -39.46 -0.49
N ASN A 498 -10.18 -38.77 0.23
CA ASN A 498 -10.47 -38.24 1.56
C ASN A 498 -11.61 -37.22 1.57
N LEU A 499 -11.86 -36.52 0.46
CA LEU A 499 -12.98 -35.56 0.33
C LEU A 499 -14.30 -36.25 -0.03
N GLY A 500 -14.29 -37.54 -0.38
CA GLY A 500 -15.50 -38.30 -0.73
C GLY A 500 -16.22 -37.73 -1.95
N TYR A 501 -15.47 -37.24 -2.94
CA TYR A 501 -16.01 -36.73 -4.20
C TYR A 501 -16.32 -37.86 -5.19
N ILE A 502 -17.00 -37.51 -6.30
CA ILE A 502 -17.42 -38.47 -7.32
C ILE A 502 -16.31 -38.63 -8.36
N ASN A 503 -15.77 -39.85 -8.48
CA ASN A 503 -14.72 -40.16 -9.44
C ASN A 503 -15.27 -40.37 -10.86
N VAL A 504 -14.63 -39.75 -11.86
CA VAL A 504 -15.00 -39.84 -13.29
C VAL A 504 -13.79 -40.11 -14.18
N TYR A 505 -13.97 -40.83 -15.28
CA TYR A 505 -12.91 -41.05 -16.27
C TYR A 505 -12.78 -39.87 -17.25
N THR A 506 -11.56 -39.37 -17.44
CA THR A 506 -11.23 -38.39 -18.49
C THR A 506 -10.15 -38.95 -19.42
N LYS A 507 -9.75 -38.19 -20.45
CA LYS A 507 -8.64 -38.59 -21.35
C LYS A 507 -7.31 -38.76 -20.61
N GLU A 508 -7.18 -38.14 -19.44
CA GLU A 508 -5.97 -38.13 -18.61
C GLU A 508 -5.99 -39.19 -17.50
N SER A 509 -7.10 -39.92 -17.34
CA SER A 509 -7.21 -41.00 -16.36
C SER A 509 -6.50 -42.27 -16.84
N GLU A 510 -6.10 -43.12 -15.89
CA GLU A 510 -5.66 -44.48 -16.19
C GLU A 510 -6.79 -45.23 -16.92
N LEU A 511 -6.47 -45.79 -18.10
CA LEU A 511 -7.47 -46.41 -18.96
C LEU A 511 -7.94 -47.72 -18.33
N PRO A 512 -9.24 -47.88 -18.01
CA PRO A 512 -9.75 -49.13 -17.48
C PRO A 512 -9.87 -50.19 -18.58
N GLU A 513 -9.95 -51.45 -18.18
CA GLU A 513 -10.48 -52.53 -19.03
C GLU A 513 -11.88 -52.16 -19.55
N ALA A 514 -12.21 -52.51 -20.80
CA ALA A 514 -13.38 -52.00 -21.52
C ALA A 514 -14.73 -52.19 -20.76
N ALA A 515 -14.84 -53.20 -19.90
CA ALA A 515 -16.03 -53.44 -19.07
C ALA A 515 -16.26 -52.37 -17.98
N ALA A 516 -15.21 -51.67 -17.51
CA ALA A 516 -15.32 -50.70 -16.43
C ALA A 516 -15.88 -49.33 -16.89
N LYS A 517 -15.82 -48.97 -18.18
CA LYS A 517 -16.37 -47.70 -18.69
C LYS A 517 -17.90 -47.61 -18.58
N THR A 518 -18.61 -48.70 -18.87
CA THR A 518 -20.09 -48.74 -18.81
C THR A 518 -20.58 -48.74 -17.36
N SER A 519 -19.89 -49.48 -16.49
CA SER A 519 -20.15 -49.50 -15.05
C SER A 519 -19.94 -48.12 -14.40
N ASN A 520 -18.91 -47.37 -14.79
CA ASN A 520 -18.62 -46.11 -14.10
C ASN A 520 -19.58 -44.95 -14.47
N ARG A 521 -20.18 -44.97 -15.68
CA ARG A 521 -21.20 -43.99 -16.05
C ARG A 521 -22.48 -44.16 -15.23
N SER A 522 -22.86 -45.39 -14.89
CA SER A 522 -24.00 -45.64 -14.00
C SER A 522 -23.66 -45.27 -12.55
N ILE A 523 -22.42 -45.49 -12.10
CA ILE A 523 -21.94 -45.07 -10.77
C ILE A 523 -22.04 -43.55 -10.60
N PHE A 524 -21.58 -42.76 -11.58
CA PHE A 524 -21.70 -41.31 -11.56
C PHE A 524 -23.16 -40.85 -11.38
N TYR A 525 -24.07 -41.29 -12.26
CA TYR A 525 -25.48 -40.86 -12.18
C TYR A 525 -26.15 -41.31 -10.88
N THR A 526 -25.81 -42.50 -10.38
CA THR A 526 -26.37 -43.02 -9.12
C THR A 526 -25.93 -42.16 -7.93
N ALA A 527 -24.62 -41.96 -7.75
CA ALA A 527 -24.07 -41.17 -6.65
C ALA A 527 -24.51 -39.70 -6.72
N ALA A 528 -24.44 -39.09 -7.91
CA ALA A 528 -24.86 -37.70 -8.11
C ALA A 528 -26.35 -37.50 -7.80
N SER A 529 -27.21 -38.43 -8.23
CA SER A 529 -28.64 -38.39 -7.93
C SER A 529 -28.92 -38.53 -6.43
N GLU A 530 -28.16 -39.37 -5.72
CA GLU A 530 -28.30 -39.53 -4.27
C GLU A 530 -27.90 -38.26 -3.51
N PHE A 531 -26.78 -37.63 -3.86
CA PHE A 531 -26.37 -36.36 -3.26
C PHE A 531 -27.41 -35.25 -3.47
N LEU A 532 -27.94 -35.10 -4.69
CA LEU A 532 -28.98 -34.11 -4.99
C LEU A 532 -30.27 -34.38 -4.21
N LYS A 533 -30.69 -35.65 -4.08
CA LYS A 533 -31.84 -36.04 -3.24
C LYS A 533 -31.63 -35.68 -1.76
N ASN A 534 -30.39 -35.80 -1.28
CA ASN A 534 -29.98 -35.39 0.06
C ASN A 534 -29.65 -33.89 0.17
N LYS A 535 -30.14 -33.07 -0.78
CA LYS A 535 -30.00 -31.61 -0.80
C LYS A 535 -28.53 -31.14 -0.79
N LYS A 536 -27.61 -31.94 -1.33
CA LYS A 536 -26.21 -31.54 -1.54
C LYS A 536 -26.02 -30.95 -2.93
N ASN A 537 -25.37 -29.80 -2.99
CA ASN A 537 -25.02 -29.15 -4.25
C ASN A 537 -23.92 -29.93 -4.99
N LEU A 538 -24.01 -30.02 -6.30
CA LEU A 538 -22.99 -30.63 -7.15
C LEU A 538 -22.20 -29.56 -7.89
N ILE A 539 -20.88 -29.69 -7.96
CA ILE A 539 -20.00 -28.83 -8.75
C ILE A 539 -19.41 -29.67 -9.88
N ILE A 540 -19.73 -29.32 -11.13
CA ILE A 540 -19.40 -30.13 -12.32
C ILE A 540 -18.81 -29.23 -13.40
N SER A 541 -17.59 -29.53 -13.86
CA SER A 541 -17.08 -28.91 -15.09
C SER A 541 -17.61 -29.68 -16.30
N PRO A 542 -18.44 -29.08 -17.17
CA PRO A 542 -18.89 -29.75 -18.38
C PRO A 542 -17.74 -29.96 -19.38
N GLU A 543 -16.67 -29.16 -19.37
CA GLU A 543 -15.47 -29.38 -20.20
C GLU A 543 -14.77 -30.69 -19.81
N GLY A 544 -14.65 -30.93 -18.51
CA GLY A 544 -13.98 -32.10 -17.94
C GLY A 544 -12.47 -32.19 -18.26
N THR A 545 -11.90 -31.11 -18.79
CA THR A 545 -10.46 -30.84 -19.00
C THR A 545 -10.24 -29.36 -18.69
N SER A 546 -9.07 -29.00 -18.17
CA SER A 546 -8.73 -27.63 -17.79
C SER A 546 -8.12 -26.85 -18.96
N TYR A 547 -8.41 -25.56 -19.06
CA TYR A 547 -7.89 -24.65 -20.11
C TYR A 547 -7.31 -23.37 -19.52
N THR A 548 -6.60 -22.57 -20.32
CA THR A 548 -6.31 -21.19 -19.93
C THR A 548 -7.59 -20.35 -19.99
N SER A 549 -7.63 -19.20 -19.31
CA SER A 549 -8.76 -18.27 -19.41
C SER A 549 -9.05 -17.84 -20.85
N GLU A 550 -8.03 -17.77 -21.70
CA GLU A 550 -8.11 -17.43 -23.13
C GLU A 550 -8.78 -18.52 -23.98
N GLU A 551 -8.57 -19.78 -23.63
CA GLU A 551 -8.96 -20.95 -24.45
C GLU A 551 -10.26 -21.60 -23.97
N SER A 552 -10.72 -21.21 -22.78
CA SER A 552 -11.96 -21.70 -22.19
C SER A 552 -13.18 -20.96 -22.76
N PRO A 553 -14.34 -21.63 -22.96
CA PRO A 553 -14.59 -23.04 -22.69
C PRO A 553 -14.15 -23.97 -23.84
N GLY A 554 -13.59 -25.12 -23.47
CA GLY A 554 -13.48 -26.30 -24.32
C GLY A 554 -14.83 -26.99 -24.55
N ALA A 555 -14.77 -28.20 -25.14
CA ALA A 555 -15.96 -28.94 -25.53
C ALA A 555 -16.80 -29.41 -24.31
N PHE A 556 -18.07 -29.03 -24.25
CA PHE A 556 -18.96 -29.43 -23.14
C PHE A 556 -19.46 -30.87 -23.31
N LYS A 557 -19.50 -31.60 -22.20
CA LYS A 557 -20.09 -32.93 -22.07
C LYS A 557 -21.54 -32.81 -21.62
N THR A 558 -22.39 -33.71 -22.12
CA THR A 558 -23.84 -33.72 -21.82
C THR A 558 -24.20 -34.25 -20.43
N GLY A 559 -23.24 -34.71 -19.62
CA GLY A 559 -23.48 -35.43 -18.36
C GLY A 559 -24.30 -34.65 -17.32
N ALA A 560 -23.92 -33.40 -17.04
CA ALA A 560 -24.63 -32.55 -16.06
C ALA A 560 -26.07 -32.23 -16.49
N PHE A 561 -26.25 -31.96 -17.79
CA PHE A 561 -27.55 -31.62 -18.39
C PHE A 561 -28.49 -32.83 -18.41
N ASN A 562 -27.98 -34.01 -18.79
CA ASN A 562 -28.73 -35.26 -18.71
C ASN A 562 -29.10 -35.59 -17.25
N LEU A 563 -28.21 -35.35 -16.29
CA LEU A 563 -28.50 -35.61 -14.88
C LEU A 563 -29.71 -34.77 -14.41
N ALA A 564 -29.76 -33.48 -14.76
CA ALA A 564 -30.88 -32.61 -14.40
C ALA A 564 -32.23 -33.15 -14.89
N LEU A 565 -32.33 -33.55 -16.18
CA LEU A 565 -33.58 -34.03 -16.78
C LEU A 565 -34.09 -35.38 -16.25
N ASN A 566 -33.21 -36.22 -15.68
CA ASN A 566 -33.59 -37.57 -15.25
C ASN A 566 -33.99 -37.65 -13.77
N LEU A 567 -33.99 -36.53 -13.04
CA LEU A 567 -34.37 -36.49 -11.63
C LEU A 567 -35.85 -36.20 -11.46
N LYS A 568 -36.47 -36.87 -10.47
CA LYS A 568 -37.89 -36.67 -10.13
C LYS A 568 -38.20 -35.23 -9.73
N THR A 569 -37.28 -34.60 -9.01
CA THR A 569 -37.28 -33.17 -8.72
C THR A 569 -36.12 -32.58 -9.48
N GLU A 570 -36.41 -31.84 -10.54
CA GLU A 570 -35.38 -31.27 -11.40
C GLU A 570 -34.59 -30.17 -10.67
N PRO A 571 -33.26 -30.30 -10.56
CA PRO A 571 -32.42 -29.26 -9.98
C PRO A 571 -32.23 -28.09 -10.96
N LEU A 572 -32.03 -26.89 -10.44
CA LEU A 572 -31.51 -25.78 -11.21
C LEU A 572 -30.07 -26.05 -11.64
N ILE A 573 -29.73 -25.61 -12.85
CA ILE A 573 -28.36 -25.49 -13.33
C ILE A 573 -27.93 -24.04 -13.14
N VAL A 574 -26.89 -23.82 -12.33
CA VAL A 574 -26.31 -22.51 -12.02
C VAL A 574 -24.97 -22.39 -12.74
N PRO A 575 -24.83 -21.55 -13.77
CA PRO A 575 -23.57 -21.38 -14.49
C PRO A 575 -22.64 -20.38 -13.78
N ILE A 576 -21.36 -20.72 -13.64
CA ILE A 576 -20.34 -19.87 -13.00
C ILE A 576 -19.15 -19.67 -13.92
N VAL A 577 -18.96 -18.44 -14.38
CA VAL A 577 -17.81 -18.05 -15.20
C VAL A 577 -16.65 -17.61 -14.32
N LEU A 578 -15.48 -18.24 -14.51
CA LEU A 578 -14.25 -17.92 -13.81
C LEU A 578 -13.18 -17.41 -14.78
N VAL A 579 -12.43 -16.38 -14.37
CA VAL A 579 -11.35 -15.77 -15.15
C VAL A 579 -10.12 -15.53 -14.28
N ASN A 580 -8.94 -15.79 -14.85
CA ASN A 580 -7.60 -15.60 -14.31
C ASN A 580 -7.16 -16.50 -13.15
N PHE A 581 -7.94 -17.52 -12.77
CA PHE A 581 -7.48 -18.51 -11.76
C PHE A 581 -6.26 -19.32 -12.24
N ASP A 582 -5.95 -19.28 -13.54
CA ASP A 582 -4.76 -19.87 -14.18
C ASP A 582 -3.50 -18.99 -14.14
N LYS A 583 -3.60 -17.77 -13.62
CA LYS A 583 -2.49 -16.81 -13.60
C LYS A 583 -1.82 -16.73 -12.22
N ARG A 584 -0.65 -16.11 -12.18
CA ARG A 584 0.05 -15.78 -10.93
C ARG A 584 -0.70 -14.68 -10.17
N ILE A 585 -0.65 -14.72 -8.84
CA ILE A 585 -1.45 -13.83 -7.98
C ILE A 585 -0.98 -12.37 -7.92
N ASN A 586 0.25 -12.09 -8.38
CA ASN A 586 0.76 -10.72 -8.42
C ASN A 586 0.11 -9.98 -9.59
N ASP A 587 -0.49 -8.81 -9.31
CA ASP A 587 -1.12 -7.92 -10.30
C ASP A 587 -2.24 -8.58 -11.13
N THR A 588 -2.88 -9.61 -10.59
CA THR A 588 -3.99 -10.33 -11.22
C THR A 588 -5.25 -10.21 -10.38
N LEU A 589 -6.37 -9.89 -11.02
CA LEU A 589 -7.72 -10.00 -10.46
C LEU A 589 -8.32 -11.36 -10.83
N PHE A 590 -8.65 -12.16 -9.82
CA PHE A 590 -9.49 -13.35 -9.98
C PHE A 590 -10.94 -12.91 -10.03
N TYR A 591 -11.66 -13.34 -11.06
CA TYR A 591 -13.00 -12.87 -11.32
C TYR A 591 -13.98 -14.03 -11.43
N CYS A 592 -15.11 -13.89 -10.75
CA CYS A 592 -16.21 -14.84 -10.76
C CYS A 592 -17.51 -14.13 -11.13
N ASN A 593 -18.27 -14.70 -12.07
CA ASN A 593 -19.61 -14.24 -12.41
C ASN A 593 -20.59 -15.42 -12.34
N ILE A 594 -21.54 -15.34 -11.42
CA ILE A 594 -22.60 -16.33 -11.24
C ILE A 594 -23.79 -15.90 -12.09
N LEU A 595 -24.09 -16.68 -13.13
CA LEU A 595 -25.13 -16.38 -14.09
C LEU A 595 -26.50 -16.85 -13.60
N LYS A 596 -27.56 -16.32 -14.21
CA LYS A 596 -28.95 -16.69 -13.89
C LYS A 596 -29.15 -18.22 -14.01
N PRO A 597 -29.73 -18.87 -12.99
CA PRO A 597 -30.00 -20.29 -13.03
C PRO A 597 -31.14 -20.61 -14.00
N PHE A 598 -31.12 -21.83 -14.55
CA PHE A 598 -32.17 -22.32 -15.45
C PHE A 598 -32.51 -23.78 -15.18
N LYS A 599 -33.70 -24.23 -15.63
CA LYS A 599 -34.04 -25.65 -15.69
C LYS A 599 -33.76 -26.20 -17.07
N MET A 600 -33.30 -27.45 -17.15
CA MET A 600 -33.02 -28.07 -18.43
C MET A 600 -34.32 -28.33 -19.21
N SER A 601 -35.42 -28.61 -18.52
CA SER A 601 -36.75 -28.80 -19.10
C SER A 601 -37.32 -27.56 -19.80
N ASP A 602 -36.89 -26.36 -19.43
CA ASP A 602 -37.28 -25.10 -20.09
C ASP A 602 -36.70 -25.01 -21.52
N HIS A 603 -35.65 -25.78 -21.81
CA HIS A 603 -34.95 -25.78 -23.09
C HIS A 603 -35.15 -27.06 -23.90
N VAL A 604 -35.29 -28.21 -23.24
CA VAL A 604 -35.45 -29.52 -23.88
C VAL A 604 -36.53 -30.33 -23.15
N ALA A 605 -37.67 -30.54 -23.82
CA ALA A 605 -38.90 -31.05 -23.21
C ALA A 605 -38.85 -32.51 -22.68
N LYS A 606 -37.93 -33.34 -23.18
CA LYS A 606 -37.65 -34.72 -22.71
C LYS A 606 -36.18 -35.04 -22.90
N ASN A 607 -35.64 -35.99 -22.13
CA ASN A 607 -34.25 -36.46 -22.25
C ASN A 607 -33.97 -37.21 -23.57
N ASP A 608 -34.10 -36.51 -24.70
CA ASP A 608 -33.73 -36.94 -26.03
C ASP A 608 -32.23 -36.64 -26.24
N PRO A 609 -31.38 -37.67 -26.43
CA PRO A 609 -29.95 -37.50 -26.55
C PRO A 609 -29.51 -36.56 -27.68
N VAL A 610 -30.28 -36.47 -28.77
CA VAL A 610 -29.97 -35.61 -29.92
C VAL A 610 -30.25 -34.16 -29.57
N LEU A 611 -31.42 -33.88 -28.97
CA LEU A 611 -31.80 -32.52 -28.57
C LEU A 611 -30.91 -31.98 -27.44
N VAL A 612 -30.58 -32.82 -26.44
CA VAL A 612 -29.66 -32.41 -25.37
C VAL A 612 -28.28 -32.11 -25.94
N LYS A 613 -27.77 -32.93 -26.86
CA LYS A 613 -26.46 -32.66 -27.49
C LYS A 613 -26.47 -31.34 -28.27
N ALA A 614 -27.51 -31.09 -29.05
CA ALA A 614 -27.65 -29.83 -29.79
C ALA A 614 -27.71 -28.61 -28.85
N PHE A 615 -28.48 -28.70 -27.76
CA PHE A 615 -28.51 -27.65 -26.74
C PHE A 615 -27.14 -27.41 -26.12
N VAL A 616 -26.41 -28.47 -25.75
CA VAL A 616 -25.10 -28.34 -25.10
C VAL A 616 -24.07 -27.70 -26.04
N GLU A 617 -24.08 -28.04 -27.33
CA GLU A 617 -23.21 -27.43 -28.33
C GLU A 617 -23.52 -25.94 -28.54
N ASP A 618 -24.80 -25.55 -28.53
CA ASP A 618 -25.22 -24.14 -28.61
C ASP A 618 -24.89 -23.37 -27.32
N TYR A 619 -25.20 -23.97 -26.17
CA TYR A 619 -24.92 -23.40 -24.87
C TYR A 619 -23.42 -23.21 -24.61
N GLN A 620 -22.57 -24.11 -25.11
CA GLN A 620 -21.11 -23.95 -25.05
C GLN A 620 -20.65 -22.67 -25.78
N LYS A 621 -21.21 -22.38 -26.97
CA LYS A 621 -20.88 -21.15 -27.71
C LYS A 621 -21.32 -19.91 -26.93
N LYS A 622 -22.55 -19.93 -26.40
CA LYS A 622 -23.05 -18.86 -25.53
C LYS A 622 -22.18 -18.67 -24.29
N TYR A 623 -21.70 -19.77 -23.70
CA TYR A 623 -20.81 -19.73 -22.55
C TYR A 623 -19.46 -19.09 -22.89
N ALA A 624 -18.93 -19.32 -24.11
CA ALA A 624 -17.72 -18.67 -24.58
C ALA A 624 -17.86 -17.15 -24.66
N ASP A 625 -19.02 -16.65 -25.08
CA ASP A 625 -19.31 -15.21 -25.07
C ASP A 625 -19.26 -14.63 -23.65
N TYR A 626 -19.81 -15.36 -22.65
CA TYR A 626 -19.73 -14.93 -21.26
C TYR A 626 -18.30 -14.89 -20.72
N VAL A 627 -17.45 -15.86 -21.09
CA VAL A 627 -16.02 -15.86 -20.72
C VAL A 627 -15.31 -14.67 -21.36
N ALA A 628 -15.56 -14.39 -22.64
CA ALA A 628 -14.99 -13.25 -23.33
C ALA A 628 -15.40 -11.91 -22.70
N GLU A 629 -16.69 -11.75 -22.37
CA GLU A 629 -17.22 -10.57 -21.69
C GLU A 629 -16.58 -10.38 -20.30
N ALA A 630 -16.49 -11.46 -19.52
CA ALA A 630 -15.85 -11.44 -18.20
C ALA A 630 -14.37 -11.00 -18.29
N ARG A 631 -13.63 -11.46 -19.32
CA ARG A 631 -12.23 -11.06 -19.54
C ARG A 631 -12.10 -9.57 -19.88
N GLU A 632 -12.96 -9.05 -20.75
CA GLU A 632 -12.98 -7.61 -21.04
C GLU A 632 -13.38 -6.77 -19.83
N LYS A 633 -14.27 -7.29 -18.99
CA LYS A 633 -14.63 -6.64 -17.73
C LYS A 633 -13.46 -6.61 -16.75
N VAL A 634 -12.70 -7.70 -16.60
CA VAL A 634 -11.48 -7.69 -15.79
C VAL A 634 -10.47 -6.67 -16.29
N LYS A 635 -10.26 -6.58 -17.62
CA LYS A 635 -9.38 -5.55 -18.19
C LYS A 635 -9.85 -4.15 -17.80
N ARG A 636 -11.15 -3.87 -17.92
CA ARG A 636 -11.76 -2.60 -17.50
C ARG A 636 -11.55 -2.34 -16.02
N LEU A 637 -11.90 -3.27 -15.13
CA LEU A 637 -11.70 -3.13 -13.68
C LEU A 637 -10.24 -2.87 -13.32
N MET A 638 -9.30 -3.53 -13.99
CA MET A 638 -7.86 -3.32 -13.78
C MET A 638 -7.34 -2.00 -14.36
N THR A 639 -8.02 -1.41 -15.36
CA THR A 639 -7.66 -0.08 -15.93
C THR A 639 -8.41 1.08 -15.30
N SER A 640 -9.64 0.89 -14.81
CA SER A 640 -10.47 1.90 -14.14
C SER A 640 -10.08 2.10 -12.69
N ASN A 641 -9.40 1.13 -12.06
CA ASN A 641 -8.92 1.21 -10.67
C ASN A 641 -7.73 2.16 -10.44
N PHE A 642 -7.64 3.26 -11.18
CA PHE A 642 -6.93 4.46 -10.71
C PHE A 642 -7.63 5.79 -11.02
N SER A 643 -8.81 5.82 -11.65
CA SER A 643 -9.57 7.06 -11.85
C SER A 643 -10.99 6.74 -12.33
N ALA A 644 -11.91 6.45 -11.42
CA ALA A 644 -13.34 6.79 -11.47
C ALA A 644 -14.11 5.98 -10.42
N VAL A 645 -14.64 6.67 -9.42
CA VAL A 645 -15.84 6.29 -8.69
C VAL A 645 -16.82 7.44 -8.99
N PRO A 646 -18.04 7.16 -9.49
CA PRO A 646 -19.14 7.08 -8.54
C PRO A 646 -20.21 6.05 -8.92
N GLU A 647 -20.32 5.00 -8.10
CA GLU A 647 -21.59 4.46 -7.58
C GLU A 647 -21.36 3.66 -6.28
N GLU A 648 -20.23 3.88 -5.61
CA GLU A 648 -19.71 3.00 -4.56
C GLU A 648 -20.06 3.47 -3.15
N GLU A 649 -20.12 2.49 -2.24
CA GLU A 649 -19.84 2.66 -0.82
C GLU A 649 -18.70 3.65 -0.57
N PRO A 650 -18.74 4.38 0.55
CA PRO A 650 -17.84 5.49 0.75
C PRO A 650 -16.36 5.10 0.70
N PRO A 651 -15.47 6.05 0.32
CA PRO A 651 -14.03 5.85 0.30
C PRO A 651 -13.50 5.16 1.56
N VAL A 652 -12.65 4.15 1.41
CA VAL A 652 -12.00 3.41 2.52
C VAL A 652 -11.35 4.34 3.56
N MET A 653 -10.92 5.55 3.13
CA MET A 653 -10.41 6.61 4.00
C MET A 653 -11.41 7.00 5.11
N TRP A 654 -12.70 7.14 4.77
CA TRP A 654 -13.73 7.54 5.73
C TRP A 654 -14.24 6.38 6.57
N ALA A 655 -14.28 5.14 6.07
CA ALA A 655 -14.72 3.99 6.89
C ALA A 655 -13.95 3.89 8.24
N ASN A 656 -12.64 4.15 8.23
CA ASN A 656 -11.83 4.19 9.45
C ASN A 656 -12.06 5.46 10.29
N GLU A 657 -12.33 6.60 9.67
CA GLU A 657 -12.65 7.86 10.35
C GLU A 657 -14.02 7.79 11.05
N ILE A 658 -15.04 7.31 10.35
CA ILE A 658 -16.39 7.05 10.87
C ILE A 658 -16.34 6.04 12.01
N LYS A 659 -15.58 4.95 11.88
CA LYS A 659 -15.34 4.00 12.97
C LYS A 659 -14.67 4.64 14.19
N ARG A 660 -13.78 5.62 14.00
CA ARG A 660 -13.19 6.41 15.10
C ARG A 660 -14.21 7.33 15.75
N LEU A 661 -15.04 8.00 14.98
CA LEU A 661 -16.13 8.84 15.50
C LEU A 661 -17.13 8.02 16.32
N ARG A 662 -17.52 6.84 15.84
CA ARG A 662 -18.38 5.89 16.59
C ARG A 662 -17.78 5.50 17.94
N ARG A 663 -16.47 5.22 18.00
CA ARG A 663 -15.79 4.93 19.27
C ARG A 663 -15.75 6.12 20.22
N ARG A 664 -15.65 7.36 19.70
CA ARG A 664 -15.73 8.57 20.53
C ARG A 664 -17.13 8.75 21.10
N VAL A 665 -18.15 8.54 20.27
CA VAL A 665 -19.55 8.51 20.69
C VAL A 665 -19.77 7.47 21.78
N GLU A 666 -19.31 6.23 21.58
CA GLU A 666 -19.48 5.14 22.54
C GLU A 666 -18.84 5.44 23.90
N LYS A 667 -17.67 6.09 23.92
CA LYS A 667 -16.99 6.50 25.16
C LYS A 667 -17.75 7.58 25.94
N LEU A 668 -18.51 8.43 25.26
CA LEU A 668 -19.23 9.56 25.84
C LEU A 668 -20.75 9.35 25.85
N LYS A 669 -21.23 8.13 25.58
CA LYS A 669 -22.67 7.82 25.48
C LYS A 669 -23.49 8.17 26.73
N ASN A 670 -22.84 8.18 27.90
CA ASN A 670 -23.45 8.51 29.19
C ASN A 670 -23.14 9.95 29.66
N GLN A 671 -22.42 10.74 28.86
CA GLN A 671 -22.07 12.11 29.21
C GLN A 671 -23.28 13.03 28.97
N GLU A 672 -23.72 13.71 30.02
CA GLU A 672 -24.76 14.74 29.92
C GLU A 672 -24.18 16.10 29.50
N ASP A 673 -25.07 17.00 29.06
CA ASP A 673 -24.76 18.36 28.58
C ASP A 673 -23.71 18.43 27.46
N LEU A 674 -23.84 17.52 26.47
CA LEU A 674 -22.88 17.39 25.39
C LEU A 674 -23.18 18.31 24.20
N TYR A 675 -22.28 19.25 23.93
CA TYR A 675 -22.23 20.11 22.74
C TYR A 675 -21.52 19.35 21.62
N VAL A 676 -22.29 18.80 20.70
CA VAL A 676 -21.76 18.00 19.60
C VAL A 676 -21.48 18.90 18.41
N PHE A 677 -20.24 18.93 17.93
CA PHE A 677 -19.82 19.64 16.73
C PHE A 677 -19.68 18.64 15.58
N TYR A 678 -20.39 18.87 14.48
CA TYR A 678 -20.44 17.96 13.34
C TYR A 678 -20.18 18.68 12.02
N GLY A 679 -19.31 18.11 11.19
CA GLY A 679 -18.91 18.80 9.97
C GLY A 679 -17.54 18.46 9.42
N SER A 680 -16.93 19.44 8.76
CA SER A 680 -15.72 19.28 7.94
C SER A 680 -14.40 19.35 8.72
N SER A 681 -13.29 19.37 7.97
CA SER A 681 -11.93 19.35 8.51
C SER A 681 -11.62 20.49 9.48
N SER A 682 -12.24 21.67 9.34
CA SER A 682 -12.05 22.79 10.28
C SER A 682 -12.61 22.48 11.67
N VAL A 683 -13.68 21.70 11.78
CA VAL A 683 -14.14 21.19 13.08
C VAL A 683 -13.19 20.10 13.54
N ARG A 684 -12.87 19.14 12.67
CA ARG A 684 -12.03 17.99 13.02
C ARG A 684 -10.64 18.38 13.56
N LEU A 685 -10.00 19.37 12.93
CA LEU A 685 -8.65 19.83 13.26
C LEU A 685 -8.61 20.79 14.44
N TRP A 686 -9.74 21.07 15.08
CA TRP A 686 -9.80 21.84 16.32
C TRP A 686 -9.39 20.95 17.51
N VAL A 687 -8.09 20.64 17.59
CA VAL A 687 -7.53 19.67 18.54
C VAL A 687 -7.77 20.06 20.00
N HIS A 688 -7.76 21.36 20.29
CA HIS A 688 -7.96 21.93 21.63
C HIS A 688 -9.40 22.38 21.90
N MET A 689 -10.40 21.89 21.15
CA MET A 689 -11.79 22.34 21.26
C MET A 689 -12.33 22.28 22.70
N GLN A 690 -11.99 21.23 23.46
CA GLN A 690 -12.48 21.06 24.82
C GLN A 690 -11.88 22.09 25.79
N GLU A 691 -10.59 22.42 25.66
CA GLU A 691 -9.96 23.49 26.44
C GLU A 691 -10.44 24.87 25.97
N ASP A 692 -10.48 25.06 24.65
CA ASP A 692 -10.84 26.30 24.01
C ASP A 692 -12.29 26.67 24.28
N LEU A 693 -13.22 25.71 24.45
CA LEU A 693 -14.64 25.93 24.73
C LEU A 693 -15.05 25.68 26.19
N ALA A 694 -14.09 25.43 27.09
CA ALA A 694 -14.38 25.25 28.51
C ALA A 694 -15.21 26.43 29.09
N PRO A 695 -16.21 26.15 29.97
CA PRO A 695 -16.47 24.86 30.63
C PRO A 695 -17.41 23.90 29.88
N MET A 696 -17.77 24.15 28.61
CA MET A 696 -18.72 23.31 27.87
C MET A 696 -18.16 21.89 27.65
N HIS A 697 -18.99 20.85 27.81
CA HIS A 697 -18.61 19.50 27.42
C HIS A 697 -18.80 19.33 25.91
N THR A 698 -17.69 19.19 25.19
CA THR A 698 -17.70 19.18 23.72
C THR A 698 -17.42 17.79 23.17
N LEU A 699 -18.08 17.44 22.07
CA LEU A 699 -17.77 16.26 21.28
C LEU A 699 -17.54 16.64 19.82
N ASN A 700 -16.30 16.47 19.38
CA ASN A 700 -15.88 16.73 18.01
C ASN A 700 -16.12 15.50 17.11
N LEU A 701 -17.13 15.62 16.24
CA LEU A 701 -17.48 14.65 15.20
C LEU A 701 -17.14 15.16 13.79
N GLY A 702 -16.18 16.06 13.66
CA GLY A 702 -15.69 16.49 12.35
C GLY A 702 -14.93 15.38 11.62
N PHE A 703 -15.04 15.34 10.29
CA PHE A 703 -14.27 14.42 9.43
C PHE A 703 -13.71 15.12 8.18
N GLY A 704 -12.61 14.58 7.63
CA GLY A 704 -11.86 15.23 6.55
C GLY A 704 -12.64 15.30 5.24
N GLY A 705 -12.57 16.43 4.52
CA GLY A 705 -13.15 16.58 3.18
C GLY A 705 -14.69 16.52 3.11
N SER A 706 -15.39 16.54 4.25
CA SER A 706 -16.84 16.39 4.27
C SER A 706 -17.57 17.56 3.58
N THR A 707 -18.69 17.23 2.97
CA THR A 707 -19.71 18.12 2.41
C THR A 707 -21.00 17.96 3.22
N TYR A 708 -22.02 18.82 3.03
CA TYR A 708 -23.30 18.59 3.71
C TYR A 708 -23.98 17.28 3.28
N ALA A 709 -23.82 16.89 2.01
CA ALA A 709 -24.30 15.59 1.51
C ALA A 709 -23.63 14.40 2.21
N TRP A 710 -22.31 14.47 2.45
CA TRP A 710 -21.60 13.42 3.18
C TRP A 710 -21.94 13.43 4.67
N CYS A 711 -22.17 14.61 5.25
CA CYS A 711 -22.69 14.71 6.61
C CYS A 711 -24.09 14.06 6.72
N LEU A 712 -24.96 14.22 5.73
CA LEU A 712 -26.25 13.53 5.68
C LEU A 712 -26.07 12.01 5.59
N HIS A 713 -25.24 11.54 4.67
CA HIS A 713 -25.00 10.11 4.43
C HIS A 713 -24.57 9.37 5.71
N TYR A 714 -23.67 9.95 6.49
CA TYR A 714 -23.13 9.33 7.70
C TYR A 714 -23.85 9.67 9.00
N PHE A 715 -24.86 10.53 8.94
CA PHE A 715 -25.53 11.02 10.14
C PHE A 715 -26.08 9.87 10.98
N GLU A 716 -26.78 8.92 10.37
CA GLU A 716 -27.39 7.80 11.11
C GLU A 716 -26.34 6.90 11.77
N GLU A 717 -25.27 6.58 11.05
CA GLU A 717 -24.19 5.71 11.53
C GLU A 717 -23.41 6.35 12.69
N ILE A 718 -23.01 7.63 12.55
CA ILE A 718 -22.22 8.31 13.59
C ILE A 718 -23.08 8.56 14.83
N PHE A 719 -24.33 9.00 14.64
CA PHE A 719 -25.19 9.42 15.74
C PHE A 719 -25.97 8.28 16.38
N GLN A 720 -25.57 7.01 16.19
CA GLN A 720 -26.32 5.85 16.68
C GLN A 720 -26.60 5.91 18.20
N ASP A 721 -25.58 6.20 19.02
CA ASP A 721 -25.64 6.14 20.50
C ASP A 721 -25.19 7.44 21.19
N VAL A 722 -25.47 8.61 20.60
CA VAL A 722 -25.13 9.93 21.17
C VAL A 722 -26.39 10.70 21.54
N ASN A 723 -26.38 11.40 22.67
CA ASN A 723 -27.48 12.26 23.11
C ASN A 723 -26.99 13.72 23.25
N PRO A 724 -26.97 14.51 22.17
CA PRO A 724 -26.53 15.91 22.24
C PRO A 724 -27.48 16.76 23.07
N SER A 725 -26.95 17.64 23.93
CA SER A 725 -27.71 18.76 24.51
C SER A 725 -27.83 19.92 23.51
N LYS A 726 -26.86 20.04 22.61
CA LYS A 726 -26.85 20.99 21.49
C LYS A 726 -26.06 20.43 20.32
N LEU A 727 -26.52 20.66 19.08
CA LEU A 727 -25.81 20.24 17.88
C LEU A 727 -25.34 21.48 17.09
N VAL A 728 -24.03 21.55 16.83
CA VAL A 728 -23.38 22.65 16.11
C VAL A 728 -22.83 22.13 14.78
N LEU A 729 -23.28 22.70 13.67
CA LEU A 729 -22.94 22.25 12.32
C LEU A 729 -21.97 23.18 11.61
N TYR A 730 -21.04 22.62 10.84
CA TYR A 730 -20.11 23.37 9.99
C TYR A 730 -19.67 22.58 8.75
N ALA A 731 -20.12 22.97 7.57
CA ALA A 731 -19.63 22.47 6.28
C ALA A 731 -19.91 23.51 5.17
N GLY A 732 -19.76 23.14 3.89
CA GLY A 732 -20.11 24.01 2.77
C GLY A 732 -18.92 24.51 1.96
N GLU A 733 -17.76 24.78 2.59
CA GLU A 733 -16.58 25.28 1.85
C GLU A 733 -16.10 24.24 0.81
N ASN A 734 -16.14 22.95 1.16
CA ASN A 734 -15.73 21.87 0.27
C ASN A 734 -16.73 21.67 -0.86
N ASP A 735 -18.03 21.81 -0.57
CA ASP A 735 -19.12 21.70 -1.54
C ASP A 735 -18.95 22.73 -2.66
N ILE A 736 -18.74 24.00 -2.30
CA ILE A 736 -18.48 25.08 -3.25
C ILE A 736 -17.17 24.84 -4.01
N THR A 737 -16.12 24.36 -3.32
CA THR A 737 -14.83 24.02 -3.98
C THR A 737 -14.98 22.87 -4.98
N GLN A 738 -15.94 21.97 -4.78
CA GLN A 738 -16.28 20.88 -5.70
C GLN A 738 -17.19 21.34 -6.85
N GLY A 739 -17.45 22.64 -6.97
CA GLY A 739 -18.23 23.22 -8.06
C GLY A 739 -19.74 23.25 -7.82
N ARG A 740 -20.23 22.91 -6.62
CA ARG A 740 -21.65 23.10 -6.27
C ARG A 740 -21.98 24.58 -6.13
N THR A 741 -23.19 24.94 -6.52
CA THR A 741 -23.73 26.30 -6.32
C THR A 741 -24.24 26.49 -4.88
N PRO A 742 -24.23 27.72 -4.32
CA PRO A 742 -24.79 28.00 -3.00
C PRO A 742 -26.21 27.44 -2.76
N LEU A 743 -27.08 27.49 -3.78
CA LEU A 743 -28.44 26.93 -3.69
C LEU A 743 -28.47 25.40 -3.57
N GLU A 744 -27.60 24.70 -4.29
CA GLU A 744 -27.48 23.23 -4.18
C GLU A 744 -26.95 22.83 -2.80
N VAL A 745 -25.98 23.57 -2.27
CA VAL A 745 -25.44 23.34 -0.93
C VAL A 745 -26.50 23.58 0.14
N LEU A 746 -27.32 24.63 -0.01
CA LEU A 746 -28.47 24.88 0.87
C LEU A 746 -29.49 23.73 0.82
N ALA A 747 -29.73 23.13 -0.34
CA ALA A 747 -30.65 21.99 -0.47
C ALA A 747 -30.13 20.75 0.29
N ASP A 748 -28.84 20.42 0.13
CA ASP A 748 -28.22 19.32 0.87
C ASP A 748 -28.23 19.57 2.39
N PHE A 749 -27.98 20.83 2.80
CA PHE A 749 -28.10 21.25 4.18
C PHE A 749 -29.53 21.04 4.73
N LYS A 750 -30.56 21.40 3.97
CA LYS A 750 -31.97 21.20 4.37
C LYS A 750 -32.31 19.73 4.60
N GLU A 751 -31.82 18.82 3.77
CA GLU A 751 -32.02 17.37 3.97
C GLU A 751 -31.28 16.85 5.20
N LEU A 752 -30.05 17.30 5.46
CA LEU A 752 -29.35 17.00 6.73
C LEU A 752 -30.17 17.48 7.94
N ILE A 753 -30.69 18.71 7.90
CA ILE A 753 -31.51 19.26 8.99
C ILE A 753 -32.78 18.45 9.19
N LYS A 754 -33.42 17.98 8.13
CA LYS A 754 -34.59 17.10 8.22
C LYS A 754 -34.24 15.79 8.92
N ALA A 755 -33.11 15.15 8.59
CA ALA A 755 -32.64 13.94 9.28
C ALA A 755 -32.34 14.22 10.77
N VAL A 756 -31.68 15.35 11.06
CA VAL A 756 -31.38 15.80 12.42
C VAL A 756 -32.65 16.03 13.24
N LYS A 757 -33.62 16.79 12.72
CA LYS A 757 -34.87 17.08 13.43
C LYS A 757 -35.76 15.85 13.58
N THR A 758 -35.67 14.90 12.65
CA THR A 758 -36.36 13.60 12.77
C THR A 758 -35.80 12.80 13.95
N LYS A 759 -34.48 12.75 14.11
CA LYS A 759 -33.81 12.01 15.20
C LYS A 759 -33.84 12.76 16.53
N TYR A 760 -33.68 14.08 16.50
CA TYR A 760 -33.55 14.96 17.65
C TYR A 760 -34.50 16.17 17.56
N PRO A 761 -35.82 15.96 17.72
CA PRO A 761 -36.82 17.02 17.49
C PRO A 761 -36.69 18.21 18.44
N LYS A 762 -36.14 18.00 19.65
CA LYS A 762 -36.04 19.02 20.70
C LYS A 762 -34.62 19.56 20.92
N VAL A 763 -33.62 19.05 20.21
CA VAL A 763 -32.24 19.49 20.40
C VAL A 763 -32.03 20.84 19.69
N PRO A 764 -31.57 21.88 20.39
CA PRO A 764 -31.23 23.17 19.78
C PRO A 764 -30.10 23.01 18.76
N LEU A 765 -30.22 23.74 17.65
CA LEU A 765 -29.24 23.73 16.56
C LEU A 765 -28.49 25.05 16.51
N ALA A 766 -27.21 24.97 16.18
CA ALA A 766 -26.41 26.11 15.77
C ALA A 766 -25.64 25.78 14.49
N VAL A 767 -25.43 26.78 13.64
CA VAL A 767 -24.66 26.64 12.40
C VAL A 767 -23.58 27.69 12.38
N ILE A 768 -22.33 27.27 12.21
CA ILE A 768 -21.19 28.18 12.07
C ILE A 768 -21.11 28.58 10.59
N SER A 769 -21.02 29.88 10.31
CA SER A 769 -20.81 30.39 8.96
C SER A 769 -19.53 29.81 8.35
N LEU A 770 -19.49 29.59 7.04
CA LEU A 770 -18.25 29.32 6.33
C LEU A 770 -17.22 30.39 6.70
N LYS A 771 -15.95 30.00 6.87
CA LYS A 771 -14.85 30.95 7.05
C LYS A 771 -14.26 31.37 5.69
N PRO A 772 -13.67 32.55 5.56
CA PRO A 772 -12.81 32.85 4.42
C PRO A 772 -11.53 32.00 4.51
N SER A 773 -10.77 31.86 3.43
CA SER A 773 -9.41 31.31 3.49
C SER A 773 -8.54 31.87 2.37
N VAL A 774 -7.23 31.93 2.60
CA VAL A 774 -6.27 32.44 1.62
C VAL A 774 -6.27 31.58 0.36
N GLU A 775 -6.25 30.26 0.54
CA GLU A 775 -6.24 29.29 -0.56
C GLU A 775 -7.50 29.37 -1.43
N ARG A 776 -8.64 29.74 -0.84
CA ARG A 776 -9.95 29.82 -1.52
C ARG A 776 -10.44 31.26 -1.67
N ALA A 777 -9.53 32.23 -1.70
CA ALA A 777 -9.89 33.64 -1.81
C ALA A 777 -10.78 33.95 -3.04
N HIS A 778 -10.58 33.23 -4.14
CA HIS A 778 -11.38 33.36 -5.36
C HIS A 778 -12.84 32.90 -5.22
N LEU A 779 -13.18 32.12 -4.18
CA LEU A 779 -14.53 31.61 -3.91
C LEU A 779 -15.29 32.42 -2.85
N ILE A 780 -14.67 33.48 -2.31
CA ILE A 780 -15.25 34.33 -1.27
C ILE A 780 -16.67 34.84 -1.62
N PRO A 781 -16.95 35.31 -2.85
CA PRO A 781 -18.30 35.75 -3.22
C PRO A 781 -19.36 34.65 -3.03
N GLN A 782 -19.02 33.40 -3.39
CA GLN A 782 -19.93 32.26 -3.22
C GLN A 782 -20.07 31.86 -1.75
N PHE A 783 -19.02 32.03 -0.93
CA PHE A 783 -19.11 31.82 0.52
C PHE A 783 -20.00 32.87 1.19
N MET A 784 -19.94 34.12 0.75
CA MET A 784 -20.82 35.19 1.24
C MET A 784 -22.28 34.90 0.89
N GLU A 785 -22.57 34.55 -0.36
CA GLU A 785 -23.91 34.17 -0.82
C GLU A 785 -24.45 32.96 -0.04
N LEU A 786 -23.64 31.91 0.12
CA LEU A 786 -24.06 30.74 0.89
C LEU A 786 -24.26 31.06 2.38
N ASN A 787 -23.41 31.89 2.98
CA ASN A 787 -23.57 32.32 4.38
C ASN A 787 -24.86 33.12 4.58
N GLU A 788 -25.24 33.97 3.63
CA GLU A 788 -26.51 34.71 3.66
C GLU A 788 -27.70 33.75 3.58
N LEU A 789 -27.69 32.83 2.61
CA LEU A 789 -28.73 31.81 2.44
C LEU A 789 -28.88 30.90 3.67
N LEU A 790 -27.75 30.45 4.24
CA LEU A 790 -27.76 29.65 5.46
C LEU A 790 -28.28 30.47 6.65
N SER A 791 -27.83 31.71 6.80
CA SER A 791 -28.29 32.60 7.88
C SER A 791 -29.80 32.83 7.82
N GLU A 792 -30.33 33.17 6.64
CA GLU A 792 -31.76 33.38 6.44
C GLU A 792 -32.54 32.12 6.83
N TYR A 793 -32.16 30.96 6.29
CA TYR A 793 -32.86 29.72 6.56
C TYR A 793 -32.74 29.25 8.02
N VAL A 794 -31.57 29.41 8.65
CA VAL A 794 -31.33 29.01 10.04
C VAL A 794 -32.11 29.88 11.02
N ILE A 795 -32.12 31.20 10.80
CA ILE A 795 -32.80 32.14 11.70
C ILE A 795 -34.32 32.10 11.49
N THR A 796 -34.79 32.24 10.24
CA THR A 796 -36.22 32.39 9.95
C THR A 796 -36.94 31.06 9.77
N GLY A 797 -36.26 30.07 9.19
CA GLY A 797 -36.84 28.77 8.84
C GLY A 797 -36.74 27.72 9.95
N LEU A 798 -35.71 27.80 10.81
CA LEU A 798 -35.45 26.79 11.85
C LEU A 798 -35.56 27.31 13.28
N ASP A 799 -35.63 28.64 13.47
CA ASP A 799 -35.51 29.29 14.78
C ASP A 799 -34.26 28.79 15.53
N ALA A 800 -33.12 28.82 14.84
CA ALA A 800 -31.84 28.28 15.30
C ALA A 800 -30.73 29.34 15.25
N GLN A 801 -29.60 29.08 15.92
CA GLN A 801 -28.52 30.05 16.02
C GLN A 801 -27.60 30.00 14.79
N PHE A 802 -27.41 31.13 14.10
CA PHE A 802 -26.36 31.29 13.11
C PHE A 802 -25.17 32.03 13.72
N ILE A 803 -23.98 31.41 13.68
CA ILE A 803 -22.75 31.91 14.31
C ILE A 803 -21.83 32.45 13.21
N ASN A 804 -21.80 33.77 13.06
CA ASN A 804 -21.01 34.44 12.02
C ASN A 804 -19.53 34.63 12.46
N VAL A 805 -18.70 33.65 12.15
CA VAL A 805 -17.23 33.77 12.26
C VAL A 805 -16.61 34.48 11.06
N PHE A 806 -17.27 34.47 9.90
CA PHE A 806 -16.75 35.02 8.64
C PHE A 806 -16.34 36.49 8.78
N SER A 807 -17.22 37.30 9.39
CA SER A 807 -17.02 38.74 9.58
C SER A 807 -15.78 39.11 10.43
N GLN A 808 -15.33 38.20 11.30
CA GLN A 808 -14.16 38.42 12.17
C GLN A 808 -12.84 37.99 11.50
N MET A 809 -12.92 37.38 10.31
CA MET A 809 -11.79 36.72 9.66
C MET A 809 -11.47 37.31 8.28
N ILE A 810 -12.24 38.31 7.85
CA ILE A 810 -12.08 39.00 6.57
C ILE A 810 -11.86 40.49 6.80
N SER A 811 -11.04 41.12 5.96
CA SER A 811 -10.85 42.57 5.97
C SER A 811 -12.03 43.30 5.30
N LEU A 812 -12.08 44.63 5.45
CA LEU A 812 -13.05 45.48 4.75
C LEU A 812 -12.91 45.44 3.21
N ASP A 813 -11.79 44.95 2.69
CA ASP A 813 -11.53 44.79 1.26
C ASP A 813 -11.75 43.34 0.78
N ASP A 814 -12.55 42.56 1.52
CA ASP A 814 -12.85 41.14 1.27
C ASP A 814 -11.62 40.23 1.18
N LYS A 815 -10.55 40.55 1.92
CA LYS A 815 -9.33 39.72 1.96
C LYS A 815 -9.23 38.91 3.25
N PRO A 816 -8.96 37.59 3.16
CA PRO A 816 -8.69 36.76 4.34
C PRO A 816 -7.39 37.21 5.02
N ASN A 817 -7.35 37.22 6.35
CA ASN A 817 -6.12 37.51 7.09
C ASN A 817 -5.18 36.27 7.10
N PRO A 818 -4.04 36.28 6.39
CA PRO A 818 -3.18 35.09 6.27
C PRO A 818 -2.63 34.58 7.61
N GLU A 819 -2.50 35.44 8.62
CA GLU A 819 -1.98 35.04 9.94
C GLU A 819 -2.91 34.10 10.71
N LEU A 820 -4.15 33.91 10.27
CA LEU A 820 -5.12 33.03 10.93
C LEU A 820 -5.02 31.57 10.47
N TYR A 821 -4.25 31.30 9.42
CA TYR A 821 -4.19 30.01 8.75
C TYR A 821 -2.83 29.32 8.92
N MET A 822 -2.80 28.02 8.72
CA MET A 822 -1.58 27.24 8.59
C MET A 822 -0.89 27.56 7.24
N SER A 823 0.26 26.96 6.98
CA SER A 823 1.02 27.18 5.74
C SER A 823 0.26 26.82 4.47
N ASP A 824 -0.79 26.00 4.57
CA ASP A 824 -1.70 25.66 3.47
C ASP A 824 -2.67 26.80 3.09
N GLY A 825 -2.73 27.88 3.88
CA GLY A 825 -3.66 29.00 3.66
C GLY A 825 -5.15 28.62 3.74
N LEU A 826 -5.47 27.40 4.18
CA LEU A 826 -6.82 26.83 4.20
C LEU A 826 -7.29 26.57 5.62
N HIS A 827 -6.51 25.85 6.43
CA HIS A 827 -6.90 25.40 7.75
C HIS A 827 -6.45 26.39 8.82
N LEU A 828 -7.22 26.47 9.91
CA LEU A 828 -6.95 27.44 10.98
C LEU A 828 -5.72 27.03 11.79
N ASN A 829 -4.89 28.02 12.13
CA ASN A 829 -3.88 27.88 13.15
C ASN A 829 -4.45 28.28 14.53
N LYS A 830 -3.60 28.35 15.56
CA LYS A 830 -4.00 28.74 16.92
C LYS A 830 -4.69 30.12 16.99
N LYS A 831 -4.26 31.11 16.21
CA LYS A 831 -4.89 32.45 16.17
C LYS A 831 -6.28 32.37 15.53
N GLY A 832 -6.43 31.59 14.47
CA GLY A 832 -7.72 31.36 13.82
C GLY A 832 -8.74 30.69 14.75
N TYR A 833 -8.34 29.64 15.47
CA TYR A 833 -9.20 28.98 16.44
C TYR A 833 -9.52 29.84 17.67
N ALA A 834 -8.65 30.79 18.04
CA ALA A 834 -8.96 31.75 19.10
C ALA A 834 -10.17 32.63 18.74
N ILE A 835 -10.27 33.09 17.48
CA ILE A 835 -11.44 33.84 16.99
C ILE A 835 -12.69 32.95 17.02
N TRP A 836 -12.59 31.72 16.51
CA TRP A 836 -13.70 30.77 16.55
C TRP A 836 -14.18 30.51 17.98
N SER A 837 -13.26 30.22 18.90
CA SER A 837 -13.55 29.99 20.32
C SER A 837 -14.33 31.15 20.92
N GLU A 838 -13.85 32.38 20.73
CA GLU A 838 -14.47 33.58 21.29
C GLU A 838 -15.90 33.77 20.75
N VAL A 839 -16.06 33.76 19.44
CA VAL A 839 -17.36 34.00 18.78
C VAL A 839 -18.35 32.89 19.13
N ILE A 840 -17.91 31.64 19.11
CA ILE A 840 -18.77 30.47 19.41
C ILE A 840 -19.17 30.47 20.89
N LYS A 841 -18.25 30.74 21.83
CA LYS A 841 -18.62 30.87 23.25
C LYS A 841 -19.67 31.93 23.48
N GLN A 842 -19.46 33.13 22.93
CA GLN A 842 -20.40 34.24 23.08
C GLN A 842 -21.77 33.92 22.51
N ALA A 843 -21.83 33.20 21.38
CA ALA A 843 -23.08 32.80 20.76
C ALA A 843 -23.79 31.70 21.56
N LEU A 844 -23.06 30.68 22.01
CA LEU A 844 -23.64 29.51 22.68
C LEU A 844 -24.02 29.77 24.15
N GLN A 845 -23.46 30.79 24.80
CA GLN A 845 -23.82 31.20 26.18
C GLN A 845 -25.13 32.01 26.26
N LYS A 846 -25.63 32.55 25.14
CA LYS A 846 -26.93 33.24 25.10
C LYS A 846 -28.04 32.19 24.96
N PRO A 847 -29.06 32.16 25.84
CA PRO A 847 -30.24 31.35 25.59
C PRO A 847 -30.90 31.84 24.28
N VAL A 848 -31.35 30.89 23.46
CA VAL A 848 -32.15 31.15 22.25
C VAL A 848 -33.51 31.70 22.66
#